data_AF-A0A9D9DJM2-F1
#
_entry.id   AF-A0A9D9DJM2-F1
#
_cell.length_a   1.000
_cell.length_b   1.000
_cell.length_c   1.000
_cell.angle_alpha   90.00
_cell.angle_beta   90.00
_cell.angle_gamma   90.00
#
_symmetry.space_group_name_H-M   'P 1'
#
loop_
_entity.id
_entity.type
_entity.pdbx_description
1 polymer ?
#
loop_
_entity_poly.entity_id
_entity_poly.type
_entity_poly.pdbx_seq_one_letter_code
_entity_poly.pdbx_strand_id
1 'polypeptide(L)'
;MKKKHISTLLICASLSLGAISLISCNDETLETETFEFEKDLYEVSSGDAVTVKGNPSGVTYSFQGGTPEGVTLDSSTGVITFDEELDTLPECRYIATRGDDQAITTIRFKTIEVVPTITFKNVSKYIVSGDAIRATAISDSGKEYAVSYSLETPVSGINIDATSGVVTYNDTVSDGTSFKVVATSKSATSTFDCIAMTEGIITSSTTSQIVEVNSGEDATFVLNFNGNTEGDSETTAENFRIAINDSIQEANSEYYSYDPSTKIVTIKSALLDTLGTGEIDIQALTQRNAVSLNLSIADKFIYTAEDFHTIFEPDYSGETPSFKEGSLDGYYVLGADVDLTSYLSEGGLGYNDGKGWLPIGAYSDGVYDVPFTGTFNGNGHTISGFFIDNSSLYVGGLFGRNQGTIENLKLVGEIRNIGSWSAALVGNNGDMGTIENIILDVSLANGGLYATGVAASTNWGSISNVISINENVTGYNDTEKPYQKAGIVVGLNETTGKLSNIYGISKDVDNVEGDFIYGLFGYSNNAEVTQENAGKLFASVDEMKAFDFSTILSNEDFLVASNELPTLKIQFTPSSAGLINIVNLPEYSFTGEGATFQINVEILPQELYDEFIDDVTYSVNGINGATVSETGLVDLTNATAGDNGGTLNIKATLISGNKTLEATGFVPVYDGFESIEMTNTETSIDEGDSLILTSSLTPNVNTADVTYVITDEGWQAKAFAKIEGNVLSINENISTSFTTIHIKAQAYGLESKEIELQINQFKDIKNGNNIHYEGDETDFSYSNISGTSIEYVEFDDIILDVGSYSFTDGVLSISNSTVTDTDVMHKIKVKTNEEDGLYRLYATKLSHEKYDLDWIKNAFGTDYIEIDSLETFKKYFPTDGTLPEDKVANLARDKVYVLTADIDFGGETIYPIGGIFDNENGIVNVTSYFSGQFYGLGHTISNYKIEGTDVGGLFAQIDAGGKVYDLNLENVNISSSYAVGALCGFLGGEGTVENVNVYSSNLMLGEALPETAGGANVHGIAGREWATPIFSTYHGSNLYL
;
A
#
# COMPACT_ATOMS: atom_id res chain seq x y z
N MET A 1 -37.04 24.34 -3.30
CA MET A 1 -37.31 25.73 -3.75
C MET A 1 -38.30 26.43 -2.81
N LYS A 2 -37.85 27.52 -2.15
CA LYS A 2 -38.56 28.71 -1.61
C LYS A 2 -39.70 28.61 -0.55
N LYS A 3 -39.31 28.98 0.68
CA LYS A 3 -39.71 30.16 1.50
C LYS A 3 -41.12 30.31 2.16
N LYS A 4 -41.03 30.50 3.49
CA LYS A 4 -41.50 31.60 4.38
C LYS A 4 -42.92 31.62 5.01
N HIS A 5 -42.95 31.46 6.34
CA HIS A 5 -43.10 32.48 7.42
C HIS A 5 -44.15 33.63 7.39
N ILE A 6 -44.81 33.81 8.56
CA ILE A 6 -45.16 35.04 9.34
C ILE A 6 -46.67 35.35 9.61
N SER A 7 -47.07 35.08 10.86
CA SER A 7 -47.63 35.94 11.95
C SER A 7 -48.88 36.83 11.80
N THR A 8 -49.79 36.81 12.82
CA THR A 8 -49.96 37.84 13.92
C THR A 8 -51.41 37.93 14.51
N LEU A 9 -51.54 37.62 15.81
CA LEU A 9 -52.21 38.28 16.98
C LEU A 9 -53.52 39.13 16.88
N LEU A 10 -54.52 38.91 17.79
CA LEU A 10 -55.05 39.83 18.86
C LEU A 10 -56.42 39.43 19.53
N ILE A 11 -56.43 39.30 20.88
CA ILE A 11 -57.28 39.92 21.95
C ILE A 11 -58.85 39.83 21.99
N CYS A 12 -59.46 39.33 23.09
CA CYS A 12 -60.15 40.07 24.22
C CYS A 12 -61.31 39.33 24.99
N ALA A 13 -61.40 39.61 26.32
CA ALA A 13 -62.58 40.00 27.15
C ALA A 13 -63.35 39.02 28.11
N SER A 14 -63.09 39.21 29.43
CA SER A 14 -63.94 39.68 30.57
C SER A 14 -65.18 38.96 31.16
N LEU A 15 -65.34 39.06 32.50
CA LEU A 15 -66.54 39.34 33.37
C LEU A 15 -66.30 38.83 34.83
N SER A 16 -67.00 39.22 35.91
CA SER A 16 -67.19 40.48 36.70
C SER A 16 -68.04 40.15 37.97
N LEU A 17 -68.12 41.09 38.95
CA LEU A 17 -69.04 41.20 40.14
C LEU A 17 -68.63 40.50 41.47
N GLY A 18 -68.78 41.07 42.68
CA GLY A 18 -69.28 42.36 43.19
C GLY A 18 -69.76 42.30 44.68
N ALA A 19 -69.81 43.47 45.35
CA ALA A 19 -70.51 43.88 46.63
C ALA A 19 -69.72 43.86 47.98
N ILE A 20 -69.32 45.01 48.60
CA ILE A 20 -70.03 46.06 49.42
C ILE A 20 -70.19 45.63 50.92
N SER A 21 -69.40 46.08 51.91
CA SER A 21 -69.28 47.36 52.68
C SER A 21 -69.86 47.28 54.12
N LEU A 22 -69.13 47.75 55.15
CA LEU A 22 -69.59 48.71 56.19
C LEU A 22 -68.50 49.03 57.22
N ILE A 23 -68.56 50.28 57.70
CA ILE A 23 -67.54 51.13 58.32
C ILE A 23 -67.68 51.18 59.85
N SER A 24 -66.58 51.32 60.61
CA SER A 24 -66.54 52.23 61.77
C SER A 24 -65.14 52.78 62.09
N CYS A 25 -65.01 54.09 61.89
CA CYS A 25 -64.15 55.13 62.48
C CYS A 25 -62.82 54.85 63.21
N ASN A 26 -61.83 55.61 62.72
CA ASN A 26 -60.81 56.45 63.38
C ASN A 26 -59.86 55.85 64.42
N ASP A 27 -58.56 55.88 64.13
CA ASP A 27 -57.71 57.05 64.42
C ASP A 27 -56.44 57.01 63.57
N GLU A 28 -55.98 58.19 63.13
CA GLU A 28 -54.75 58.37 62.36
C GLU A 28 -53.52 58.08 63.22
N THR A 29 -52.78 57.03 62.86
CA THR A 29 -51.33 57.02 62.97
C THR A 29 -50.76 56.98 61.56
N LEU A 30 -49.87 57.93 61.25
CA LEU A 30 -48.97 57.85 60.09
C LEU A 30 -48.16 56.55 60.20
N GLU A 31 -48.69 55.46 59.63
CA GLU A 31 -47.91 54.28 59.31
C GLU A 31 -47.04 54.67 58.11
N THR A 32 -45.74 54.85 58.35
CA THR A 32 -44.75 54.70 57.28
C THR A 32 -44.99 53.32 56.67
N GLU A 33 -45.51 53.25 55.44
CA GLU A 33 -45.62 51.98 54.71
C GLU A 33 -44.21 51.37 54.63
N THR A 34 -43.97 50.34 55.44
CA THR A 34 -42.72 49.60 55.44
C THR A 34 -42.64 48.83 54.12
N PHE A 35 -41.49 48.91 53.45
CA PHE A 35 -41.23 48.15 52.23
C PHE A 35 -41.00 46.68 52.62
N GLU A 36 -42.09 45.92 52.69
CA GLU A 36 -42.11 44.55 53.19
C GLU A 36 -43.05 43.67 52.35
N PHE A 37 -42.87 42.36 52.42
CA PHE A 37 -43.84 41.39 51.89
C PHE A 37 -44.96 41.15 52.91
N GLU A 38 -46.17 40.81 52.46
CA GLU A 38 -47.30 40.50 53.37
C GLU A 38 -47.09 39.23 54.23
N LYS A 39 -46.18 38.35 53.81
CA LYS A 39 -45.90 37.08 54.47
C LYS A 39 -44.40 36.81 54.51
N ASP A 40 -43.95 36.13 55.55
CA ASP A 40 -42.58 35.63 55.67
C ASP A 40 -42.31 34.41 54.79
N LEU A 41 -43.37 33.70 54.35
CA LEU A 41 -43.32 32.57 53.43
C LEU A 41 -44.56 32.55 52.51
N TYR A 42 -44.33 32.40 51.20
CA TYR A 42 -45.37 32.15 50.21
C TYR A 42 -45.23 30.74 49.65
N GLU A 43 -46.33 30.00 49.63
CA GLU A 43 -46.45 28.80 48.82
C GLU A 43 -47.02 29.18 47.47
N VAL A 44 -46.22 29.05 46.41
CA VAL A 44 -46.55 29.51 45.06
C VAL A 44 -46.78 28.34 44.12
N SER A 45 -47.81 28.46 43.30
CA SER A 45 -48.06 27.62 42.12
C SER A 45 -47.44 28.31 40.91
N SER A 46 -47.20 27.59 39.83
CA SER A 46 -46.63 28.14 38.60
C SER A 46 -47.57 29.19 37.99
N GLY A 47 -47.03 30.37 37.73
CA GLY A 47 -47.78 31.55 37.28
C GLY A 47 -48.24 32.50 38.38
N ASP A 48 -48.07 32.15 39.67
CA ASP A 48 -48.37 33.05 40.77
C ASP A 48 -47.39 34.24 40.80
N ALA A 49 -47.90 35.43 41.15
CA ALA A 49 -47.09 36.63 41.38
C ALA A 49 -46.88 36.89 42.87
N VAL A 50 -45.63 37.02 43.30
CA VAL A 50 -45.30 37.43 44.69
C VAL A 50 -44.74 38.84 44.68
N THR A 51 -45.48 39.76 45.28
CA THR A 51 -45.15 41.18 45.32
C THR A 51 -45.10 41.73 46.75
N VAL A 52 -44.39 42.83 46.96
CA VAL A 52 -44.41 43.57 48.23
C VAL A 52 -45.77 44.26 48.46
N LYS A 53 -46.09 44.57 49.72
CA LYS A 53 -47.38 45.16 50.13
C LYS A 53 -47.69 46.43 49.32
N GLY A 54 -48.91 46.53 48.80
CA GLY A 54 -49.37 47.65 47.98
C GLY A 54 -48.86 47.70 46.53
N ASN A 55 -47.98 46.78 46.11
CA ASN A 55 -47.39 46.66 44.77
C ASN A 55 -47.02 48.01 44.10
N PRO A 56 -46.12 48.80 44.72
CA PRO A 56 -45.72 50.11 44.20
C PRO A 56 -44.93 49.97 42.90
N SER A 57 -45.01 50.97 42.02
CA SER A 57 -44.27 50.99 40.75
C SER A 57 -42.75 51.05 40.95
N GLY A 58 -41.98 50.38 40.09
CA GLY A 58 -40.52 50.47 40.05
C GLY A 58 -39.78 49.46 40.95
N VAL A 59 -40.46 48.41 41.41
CA VAL A 59 -39.88 47.29 42.15
C VAL A 59 -39.34 46.25 41.18
N THR A 60 -38.19 45.65 41.51
CA THR A 60 -37.65 44.48 40.81
C THR A 60 -37.50 43.30 41.76
N TYR A 61 -37.80 42.10 41.27
CA TYR A 61 -37.79 40.86 42.05
C TYR A 61 -36.68 39.92 41.59
N SER A 62 -36.07 39.21 42.54
CA SER A 62 -34.98 38.26 42.28
C SER A 62 -34.91 37.18 43.35
N PHE A 63 -34.30 36.03 43.02
CA PHE A 63 -33.93 35.02 44.00
C PHE A 63 -32.51 35.24 44.52
N GLN A 64 -32.31 35.10 45.83
CA GLN A 64 -30.99 35.19 46.43
C GLN A 64 -30.11 34.04 45.95
N GLY A 65 -28.99 34.36 45.27
CA GLY A 65 -28.09 33.35 44.70
C GLY A 65 -28.39 32.95 43.25
N GLY A 66 -29.39 33.59 42.62
CA GLY A 66 -29.81 33.29 41.24
C GLY A 66 -31.13 32.52 41.21
N THR A 67 -31.75 32.48 40.03
CA THR A 67 -33.00 31.72 39.83
C THR A 67 -32.70 30.22 39.90
N PRO A 68 -33.48 29.43 40.67
CA PRO A 68 -33.33 27.97 40.71
C PRO A 68 -33.49 27.36 39.31
N GLU A 69 -32.77 26.26 39.08
CA GLU A 69 -32.91 25.48 37.85
C GLU A 69 -34.35 25.00 37.66
N GLY A 70 -34.90 25.13 36.44
CA GLY A 70 -36.30 24.81 36.14
C GLY A 70 -37.32 25.88 36.56
N VAL A 71 -36.88 26.99 37.17
CA VAL A 71 -37.73 28.12 37.56
C VAL A 71 -37.41 29.33 36.67
N THR A 72 -38.44 30.11 36.35
CA THR A 72 -38.34 31.40 35.65
C THR A 72 -39.06 32.46 36.46
N LEU A 73 -38.54 33.68 36.44
CA LEU A 73 -39.07 34.83 37.18
C LEU A 73 -39.13 36.03 36.25
N ASP A 74 -40.32 36.59 36.09
CA ASP A 74 -40.45 37.95 35.56
C ASP A 74 -40.12 38.94 36.67
N SER A 75 -38.90 39.48 36.62
CA SER A 75 -38.38 40.39 37.62
C SER A 75 -39.18 41.70 37.74
N SER A 76 -40.02 42.05 36.75
CA SER A 76 -40.81 43.29 36.75
C SER A 76 -42.21 43.13 37.35
N THR A 77 -42.77 41.93 37.26
CA THR A 77 -44.14 41.63 37.74
C THR A 77 -44.15 40.75 38.98
N GLY A 78 -43.04 40.07 39.28
CA GLY A 78 -42.92 39.11 40.37
C GLY A 78 -43.59 37.77 40.08
N VAL A 79 -43.98 37.52 38.82
CA VAL A 79 -44.56 36.25 38.37
C VAL A 79 -43.48 35.18 38.29
N ILE A 80 -43.73 34.06 38.94
CA ILE A 80 -42.83 32.90 39.00
C ILE A 80 -43.45 31.75 38.22
N THR A 81 -42.73 31.21 37.24
CA THR A 81 -43.17 30.07 36.40
C THR A 81 -42.19 28.91 36.48
N PHE A 82 -42.69 27.70 36.68
CA PHE A 82 -41.91 26.47 36.80
C PHE A 82 -42.76 25.25 36.43
N ASP A 83 -42.13 24.09 36.25
CA ASP A 83 -42.86 22.83 36.10
C ASP A 83 -43.29 22.29 37.48
N GLU A 84 -44.60 22.24 37.73
CA GLU A 84 -45.16 21.76 39.00
C GLU A 84 -44.96 20.24 39.20
N GLU A 85 -44.59 19.49 38.16
CA GLU A 85 -44.28 18.05 38.20
C GLU A 85 -42.82 17.73 38.58
N LEU A 86 -42.04 18.73 39.00
CA LEU A 86 -40.69 18.54 39.53
C LEU A 86 -40.74 17.84 40.91
N ASP A 87 -39.85 16.88 41.11
CA ASP A 87 -39.86 16.02 42.31
C ASP A 87 -39.70 16.84 43.61
N THR A 88 -38.78 17.81 43.62
CA THR A 88 -38.64 18.80 44.70
C THR A 88 -37.91 20.05 44.19
N LEU A 89 -38.43 21.25 44.48
CA LEU A 89 -37.71 22.52 44.33
C LEU A 89 -37.31 23.07 45.71
N PRO A 90 -36.08 23.61 45.87
CA PRO A 90 -35.64 24.13 47.16
C PRO A 90 -36.44 25.38 47.56
N GLU A 91 -36.67 25.57 48.85
CA GLU A 91 -37.17 26.85 49.34
C GLU A 91 -36.13 27.94 49.06
N CYS A 92 -36.57 29.04 48.46
CA CYS A 92 -35.67 30.09 48.00
C CYS A 92 -35.96 31.40 48.70
N ARG A 93 -34.90 32.13 49.05
CA ARG A 93 -35.05 33.51 49.54
C ARG A 93 -35.32 34.42 48.35
N TYR A 94 -36.39 35.19 48.44
CA TYR A 94 -36.92 36.02 47.36
C TYR A 94 -36.87 37.49 47.78
N ILE A 95 -36.24 38.30 46.95
CA ILE A 95 -35.84 39.67 47.25
C ILE A 95 -36.58 40.61 46.32
N ALA A 96 -37.26 41.59 46.89
CA ALA A 96 -37.76 42.76 46.18
C ALA A 96 -36.83 43.95 46.44
N THR A 97 -36.48 44.69 45.38
CA THR A 97 -35.61 45.86 45.45
C THR A 97 -36.27 47.07 44.79
N ARG A 98 -36.27 48.22 45.46
CA ARG A 98 -36.75 49.50 44.93
C ARG A 98 -35.83 50.64 45.38
N GLY A 99 -34.93 51.07 44.49
CA GLY A 99 -33.87 52.01 44.89
C GLY A 99 -32.92 51.36 45.90
N ASP A 100 -32.75 51.99 47.07
CA ASP A 100 -31.91 51.48 48.16
C ASP A 100 -32.68 50.57 49.16
N ASP A 101 -34.01 50.46 49.03
CA ASP A 101 -34.85 49.65 49.92
C ASP A 101 -34.92 48.18 49.43
N GLN A 102 -34.80 47.23 50.38
CA GLN A 102 -34.95 45.79 50.12
C GLN A 102 -35.92 45.13 51.10
N ALA A 103 -36.78 44.26 50.56
CA ALA A 103 -37.62 43.34 51.33
C ALA A 103 -37.22 41.91 50.97
N ILE A 104 -37.30 40.99 51.93
CA ILE A 104 -36.98 39.57 51.72
C ILE A 104 -38.09 38.70 52.30
N THR A 105 -38.52 37.70 51.54
CA THR A 105 -39.42 36.63 51.97
C THR A 105 -38.86 35.27 51.52
N THR A 106 -39.56 34.19 51.85
CA THR A 106 -39.23 32.83 51.38
C THR A 106 -40.32 32.33 50.42
N ILE A 107 -39.91 31.71 49.32
CA ILE A 107 -40.79 31.05 48.38
C ILE A 107 -40.64 29.54 48.56
N ARG A 108 -41.76 28.87 48.80
CA ARG A 108 -41.90 27.42 48.68
C ARG A 108 -42.73 27.13 47.43
N PHE A 109 -42.20 26.32 46.54
CA PHE A 109 -42.90 25.92 45.32
C PHE A 109 -43.88 24.79 45.64
N LYS A 110 -45.13 24.91 45.20
CA LYS A 110 -46.08 23.80 45.24
C LYS A 110 -45.78 22.87 44.07
N THR A 111 -45.43 21.64 44.39
CA THR A 111 -45.35 20.55 43.42
C THR A 111 -46.61 19.69 43.53
N ILE A 112 -47.03 19.09 42.42
CA ILE A 112 -48.14 18.14 42.37
C ILE A 112 -47.60 16.71 42.43
N GLU A 113 -48.32 15.81 43.11
CA GLU A 113 -47.97 14.39 43.09
C GLU A 113 -48.28 13.82 41.70
N VAL A 114 -47.25 13.34 41.01
CA VAL A 114 -47.38 12.73 39.69
C VAL A 114 -47.54 11.23 39.84
N VAL A 115 -48.66 10.69 39.31
CA VAL A 115 -48.92 9.26 39.22
C VAL A 115 -48.75 8.85 37.76
N PRO A 116 -47.61 8.26 37.36
CA PRO A 116 -47.37 7.89 35.97
C PRO A 116 -48.21 6.67 35.55
N THR A 117 -48.54 6.58 34.26
CA THR A 117 -49.16 5.39 33.66
C THR A 117 -48.09 4.36 33.34
N ILE A 118 -48.18 3.18 33.97
CA ILE A 118 -47.25 2.06 33.73
C ILE A 118 -47.79 1.18 32.59
N THR A 119 -46.97 0.98 31.55
CA THR A 119 -47.27 0.13 30.39
C THR A 119 -46.18 -0.91 30.20
N PHE A 120 -46.52 -2.20 30.30
CA PHE A 120 -45.58 -3.28 29.98
C PHE A 120 -45.28 -3.34 28.48
N LYS A 121 -44.04 -3.67 28.13
CA LYS A 121 -43.53 -3.81 26.77
C LYS A 121 -43.32 -5.27 26.35
N ASN A 122 -43.35 -6.20 27.30
CA ASN A 122 -43.18 -7.62 27.01
C ASN A 122 -44.26 -8.15 26.05
N VAL A 123 -43.80 -8.76 24.95
CA VAL A 123 -44.64 -9.34 23.90
C VAL A 123 -45.02 -10.80 24.15
N SER A 124 -44.37 -11.44 25.12
CA SER A 124 -44.66 -12.80 25.56
C SER A 124 -44.88 -12.86 27.06
N LYS A 125 -45.88 -13.64 27.48
CA LYS A 125 -46.07 -14.05 28.88
C LYS A 125 -45.24 -15.28 29.25
N TYR A 126 -44.71 -15.99 28.27
CA TYR A 126 -43.84 -17.15 28.46
C TYR A 126 -42.41 -16.65 28.61
N ILE A 127 -41.84 -16.86 29.79
CA ILE A 127 -40.57 -16.28 30.23
C ILE A 127 -39.57 -17.42 30.42
N VAL A 128 -38.34 -17.22 29.92
CA VAL A 128 -37.19 -18.09 30.11
C VAL A 128 -36.23 -17.43 31.11
N SER A 129 -35.44 -18.23 31.82
CA SER A 129 -34.44 -17.70 32.76
C SER A 129 -33.44 -16.82 32.00
N GLY A 130 -33.33 -15.56 32.39
CA GLY A 130 -32.51 -14.53 31.73
C GLY A 130 -33.35 -13.43 31.06
N ASP A 131 -34.62 -13.69 30.74
CA ASP A 131 -35.51 -12.70 30.13
C ASP A 131 -35.78 -11.52 31.08
N ALA A 132 -35.90 -10.32 30.52
CA ALA A 132 -36.23 -9.11 31.26
C ALA A 132 -37.71 -8.71 31.09
N ILE A 133 -38.39 -8.45 32.20
CA ILE A 133 -39.68 -7.77 32.21
C ILE A 133 -39.44 -6.26 32.09
N ARG A 134 -40.08 -5.62 31.11
CA ARG A 134 -39.91 -4.21 30.77
C ARG A 134 -41.25 -3.48 30.84
N ALA A 135 -41.25 -2.32 31.45
CA ALA A 135 -42.37 -1.39 31.45
C ALA A 135 -41.89 0.06 31.40
N THR A 136 -42.66 0.92 30.75
CA THR A 136 -42.48 2.38 30.76
C THR A 136 -43.47 3.01 31.74
N ALA A 137 -43.05 4.04 32.48
CA ALA A 137 -43.93 4.81 33.36
C ALA A 137 -43.92 6.28 32.93
N ILE A 138 -45.01 6.74 32.32
CA ILE A 138 -45.09 8.07 31.69
C ILE A 138 -46.24 8.87 32.32
N SER A 139 -45.99 10.11 32.75
CA SER A 139 -47.06 11.00 33.24
C SER A 139 -47.88 11.61 32.11
N ASP A 140 -48.98 12.29 32.45
CA ASP A 140 -49.83 12.99 31.49
C ASP A 140 -49.09 14.09 30.71
N SER A 141 -48.00 14.63 31.27
CA SER A 141 -47.12 15.61 30.59
C SER A 141 -46.11 14.97 29.63
N GLY A 142 -46.04 13.64 29.57
CA GLY A 142 -45.08 12.89 28.76
C GLY A 142 -43.73 12.63 29.43
N LYS A 143 -43.58 12.98 30.72
CA LYS A 143 -42.35 12.74 31.48
C LYS A 143 -42.24 11.28 31.88
N GLU A 144 -41.09 10.68 31.61
CA GLU A 144 -40.80 9.29 31.95
C GLU A 144 -40.18 9.16 33.35
N TYR A 145 -40.57 8.12 34.08
CA TYR A 145 -40.15 7.82 35.44
C TYR A 145 -39.53 6.42 35.51
N ALA A 146 -38.55 6.25 36.39
CA ALA A 146 -37.93 4.96 36.64
C ALA A 146 -38.95 3.93 37.15
N VAL A 147 -38.85 2.70 36.68
CA VAL A 147 -39.68 1.57 37.08
C VAL A 147 -38.85 0.59 37.90
N SER A 148 -39.43 0.07 38.97
CA SER A 148 -38.88 -1.03 39.76
C SER A 148 -39.76 -2.26 39.66
N TYR A 149 -39.16 -3.44 39.74
CA TYR A 149 -39.83 -4.72 39.53
C TYR A 149 -39.80 -5.57 40.79
N SER A 150 -40.87 -6.33 41.02
CA SER A 150 -40.95 -7.31 42.11
C SER A 150 -41.92 -8.43 41.77
N LEU A 151 -41.83 -9.56 42.47
CA LEU A 151 -42.87 -10.59 42.40
C LEU A 151 -44.05 -10.19 43.28
N GLU A 152 -45.27 -10.32 42.77
CA GLU A 152 -46.49 -10.03 43.55
C GLU A 152 -46.58 -10.92 44.80
N THR A 153 -46.19 -12.19 44.64
CA THR A 153 -45.99 -13.14 45.74
C THR A 153 -44.69 -13.90 45.51
N PRO A 154 -43.85 -14.15 46.55
CA PRO A 154 -42.64 -14.93 46.39
C PRO A 154 -42.94 -16.33 45.84
N VAL A 155 -42.30 -16.70 44.73
CA VAL A 155 -42.38 -18.04 44.13
C VAL A 155 -41.04 -18.73 44.31
N SER A 156 -41.06 -19.95 44.88
CA SER A 156 -39.82 -20.67 45.19
C SER A 156 -39.01 -20.93 43.91
N GLY A 157 -37.74 -20.49 43.92
CA GLY A 157 -36.82 -20.70 42.80
C GLY A 157 -36.86 -19.65 41.69
N ILE A 158 -37.81 -18.69 41.73
CA ILE A 158 -37.87 -17.56 40.80
C ILE A 158 -37.39 -16.30 41.50
N ASN A 159 -36.45 -15.58 40.91
CA ASN A 159 -36.02 -14.26 41.34
C ASN A 159 -36.20 -13.25 40.21
N ILE A 160 -36.43 -11.99 40.56
CA ILE A 160 -36.42 -10.87 39.63
C ILE A 160 -35.51 -9.78 40.17
N ASP A 161 -34.64 -9.25 39.32
CA ASP A 161 -33.84 -8.08 39.65
C ASP A 161 -34.72 -6.83 39.64
N ALA A 162 -34.67 -6.07 40.72
CA ALA A 162 -35.60 -4.97 40.94
C ALA A 162 -35.37 -3.78 40.00
N THR A 163 -34.20 -3.66 39.39
CA THR A 163 -33.83 -2.52 38.54
C THR A 163 -33.92 -2.88 37.06
N SER A 164 -33.37 -4.02 36.67
CA SER A 164 -33.30 -4.49 35.29
C SER A 164 -34.52 -5.29 34.85
N GLY A 165 -35.32 -5.80 35.80
CA GLY A 165 -36.45 -6.67 35.51
C GLY A 165 -36.07 -8.07 35.05
N VAL A 166 -34.77 -8.43 35.07
CA VAL A 166 -34.26 -9.75 34.68
C VAL A 166 -34.79 -10.82 35.63
N VAL A 167 -35.43 -11.83 35.06
CA VAL A 167 -36.00 -12.98 35.78
C VAL A 167 -35.02 -14.14 35.72
N THR A 168 -34.72 -14.79 36.84
CA THR A 168 -33.86 -15.97 36.90
C THR A 168 -34.55 -17.14 37.61
N TYR A 169 -34.27 -18.36 37.14
CA TYR A 169 -34.78 -19.60 37.72
C TYR A 169 -33.65 -20.42 38.31
N ASN A 170 -33.97 -21.27 39.29
CA ASN A 170 -33.13 -22.40 39.66
C ASN A 170 -33.78 -23.73 39.25
N ASP A 171 -33.04 -24.83 39.39
CA ASP A 171 -33.45 -26.18 38.97
C ASP A 171 -34.71 -26.72 39.67
N THR A 172 -35.30 -26.00 40.62
CA THR A 172 -36.53 -26.41 41.32
C THR A 172 -37.82 -25.91 40.67
N VAL A 173 -37.73 -24.98 39.72
CA VAL A 173 -38.89 -24.43 39.01
C VAL A 173 -39.39 -25.43 37.97
N SER A 174 -40.64 -25.87 38.13
CA SER A 174 -41.28 -26.78 37.16
C SER A 174 -41.74 -26.02 35.90
N ASP A 175 -41.69 -26.67 34.75
CA ASP A 175 -42.16 -26.10 33.48
C ASP A 175 -43.64 -25.68 33.58
N GLY A 176 -43.96 -24.48 33.08
CA GLY A 176 -45.31 -23.92 33.11
C GLY A 176 -45.72 -23.25 34.42
N THR A 177 -44.79 -23.04 35.36
CA THR A 177 -45.10 -22.38 36.66
C THR A 177 -45.59 -20.94 36.44
N SER A 178 -46.82 -20.63 36.86
CA SER A 178 -47.37 -19.27 36.74
C SER A 178 -46.90 -18.36 37.88
N PHE A 179 -46.56 -17.12 37.55
CA PHE A 179 -46.19 -16.07 38.51
C PHE A 179 -46.62 -14.69 38.00
N LYS A 180 -46.58 -13.67 38.86
CA LYS A 180 -46.95 -12.29 38.52
C LYS A 180 -45.84 -11.32 38.88
N VAL A 181 -45.49 -10.44 37.95
CA VAL A 181 -44.53 -9.37 38.16
C VAL A 181 -45.26 -8.06 38.36
N VAL A 182 -44.87 -7.31 39.39
CA VAL A 182 -45.38 -5.97 39.69
C VAL A 182 -44.33 -4.95 39.27
N ALA A 183 -44.69 -4.10 38.32
CA ALA A 183 -43.93 -2.89 37.99
C ALA A 183 -44.46 -1.74 38.85
N THR A 184 -43.55 -1.01 39.51
CA THR A 184 -43.85 0.09 40.43
C THR A 184 -43.04 1.32 40.06
N SER A 185 -43.71 2.46 39.91
CA SER A 185 -43.07 3.77 39.72
C SER A 185 -43.83 4.82 40.52
N LYS A 186 -43.12 5.57 41.37
CA LYS A 186 -43.74 6.46 42.37
C LYS A 186 -44.83 5.70 43.16
N SER A 187 -46.07 6.17 43.16
CA SER A 187 -47.23 5.52 43.78
C SER A 187 -48.04 4.63 42.80
N ALA A 188 -47.68 4.60 41.52
CA ALA A 188 -48.33 3.75 40.51
C ALA A 188 -47.79 2.32 40.55
N THR A 189 -48.69 1.34 40.38
CA THR A 189 -48.34 -0.08 40.24
C THR A 189 -49.14 -0.70 39.11
N SER A 190 -48.54 -1.65 38.39
CA SER A 190 -49.23 -2.47 37.38
C SER A 190 -48.67 -3.89 37.41
N THR A 191 -49.47 -4.87 37.02
CA THR A 191 -49.09 -6.30 37.08
C THR A 191 -49.06 -6.95 35.70
N PHE A 192 -48.12 -7.86 35.50
CA PHE A 192 -47.97 -8.66 34.30
C PHE A 192 -47.98 -10.15 34.66
N ASP A 193 -48.79 -10.91 33.95
CA ASP A 193 -48.91 -12.36 34.12
C ASP A 193 -47.79 -13.08 33.37
N CYS A 194 -47.05 -13.92 34.08
CA CYS A 194 -45.93 -14.67 33.53
C CYS A 194 -46.12 -16.18 33.73
N ILE A 195 -45.53 -16.95 32.83
CA ILE A 195 -45.42 -18.41 32.89
C ILE A 195 -43.94 -18.76 32.69
N ALA A 196 -43.31 -19.35 33.70
CA ALA A 196 -41.92 -19.79 33.63
C ALA A 196 -41.81 -21.06 32.80
N MET A 197 -40.96 -21.02 31.78
CA MET A 197 -40.69 -22.13 30.87
C MET A 197 -39.25 -22.60 31.10
N THR A 198 -39.09 -23.89 31.38
CA THR A 198 -37.79 -24.49 31.77
C THR A 198 -37.38 -25.67 30.90
N GLU A 199 -38.31 -26.25 30.15
CA GLU A 199 -38.04 -27.33 29.19
C GLU A 199 -38.41 -26.88 27.77
N GLY A 200 -38.03 -27.63 26.72
CA GLY A 200 -38.55 -27.42 25.35
C GLY A 200 -38.53 -25.97 24.85
N ILE A 201 -37.50 -25.19 25.18
CA ILE A 201 -37.35 -23.79 24.77
C ILE A 201 -37.04 -23.76 23.28
N ILE A 202 -37.76 -22.91 22.52
CA ILE A 202 -37.56 -22.79 21.08
C ILE A 202 -36.43 -21.78 20.83
N THR A 203 -35.54 -22.11 19.91
CA THR A 203 -34.43 -21.23 19.49
C THR A 203 -34.44 -21.04 17.98
N SER A 204 -33.77 -20.02 17.47
CA SER A 204 -33.43 -19.96 16.05
C SER A 204 -32.22 -20.87 15.77
N SER A 205 -32.28 -21.66 14.71
CA SER A 205 -31.10 -22.33 14.13
C SER A 205 -30.36 -21.44 13.14
N THR A 206 -30.99 -20.37 12.67
CA THR A 206 -30.35 -19.34 11.86
C THR A 206 -29.69 -18.32 12.80
N THR A 207 -28.37 -18.14 12.71
CA THR A 207 -27.61 -17.19 13.54
C THR A 207 -28.02 -15.74 13.26
N SER A 208 -28.05 -15.34 11.99
CA SER A 208 -28.43 -13.99 11.55
C SER A 208 -28.90 -13.98 10.08
N GLN A 209 -29.59 -12.92 9.70
CA GLN A 209 -29.91 -12.59 8.32
C GLN A 209 -29.62 -11.10 8.10
N ILE A 210 -28.98 -10.78 6.98
CA ILE A 210 -28.79 -9.40 6.54
C ILE A 210 -29.42 -9.26 5.16
N VAL A 211 -30.14 -8.18 4.91
CA VAL A 211 -30.72 -7.89 3.58
C VAL A 211 -30.40 -6.46 3.19
N GLU A 212 -30.21 -6.18 1.91
CA GLU A 212 -30.08 -4.79 1.44
C GLU A 212 -31.48 -4.15 1.31
N VAL A 213 -31.62 -2.89 1.73
CA VAL A 213 -32.87 -2.14 1.62
C VAL A 213 -33.36 -2.09 0.16
N ASN A 214 -34.67 -2.28 -0.07
CA ASN A 214 -35.28 -2.31 -1.41
C ASN A 214 -34.71 -3.36 -2.37
N SER A 215 -34.05 -4.41 -1.87
CA SER A 215 -33.51 -5.51 -2.70
C SER A 215 -34.60 -6.36 -3.35
N GLY A 216 -35.79 -6.41 -2.75
CA GLY A 216 -36.84 -7.37 -3.08
C GLY A 216 -36.62 -8.76 -2.49
N GLU A 217 -35.64 -8.92 -1.59
CA GLU A 217 -35.33 -10.16 -0.91
C GLU A 217 -36.20 -10.38 0.34
N ASP A 218 -36.49 -11.64 0.63
CA ASP A 218 -37.12 -12.05 1.88
C ASP A 218 -36.03 -12.53 2.86
N ALA A 219 -36.18 -12.25 4.16
CA ALA A 219 -35.31 -12.79 5.20
C ALA A 219 -35.92 -14.08 5.78
N THR A 220 -35.12 -15.12 5.99
CA THR A 220 -35.63 -16.43 6.45
C THR A 220 -34.92 -16.95 7.70
N PHE A 221 -35.70 -17.53 8.62
CA PHE A 221 -35.21 -18.07 9.89
C PHE A 221 -35.76 -19.47 10.15
N VAL A 222 -34.91 -20.41 10.55
CA VAL A 222 -35.34 -21.78 10.89
C VAL A 222 -35.53 -21.90 12.40
N LEU A 223 -36.72 -22.25 12.85
CA LEU A 223 -36.99 -22.48 14.27
C LEU A 223 -36.62 -23.91 14.69
N ASN A 224 -35.81 -24.03 15.74
CA ASN A 224 -35.49 -25.28 16.41
C ASN A 224 -36.36 -25.46 17.66
N PHE A 225 -37.19 -26.51 17.61
CA PHE A 225 -38.14 -26.84 18.66
C PHE A 225 -37.55 -27.68 19.80
N ASN A 226 -36.26 -28.01 19.77
CA ASN A 226 -35.50 -28.64 20.86
C ASN A 226 -36.20 -29.86 21.52
N GLY A 227 -36.78 -30.74 20.69
CA GLY A 227 -37.41 -31.98 21.15
C GLY A 227 -38.91 -31.89 21.51
N ASN A 228 -39.55 -30.73 21.30
CA ASN A 228 -41.02 -30.62 21.33
C ASN A 228 -41.66 -31.48 20.22
N THR A 229 -42.94 -31.85 20.38
CA THR A 229 -43.65 -32.78 19.49
C THR A 229 -43.95 -32.17 18.11
N GLU A 230 -44.20 -32.97 17.08
CA GLU A 230 -44.65 -32.45 15.76
C GLU A 230 -45.91 -31.57 15.87
N GLY A 231 -46.80 -31.88 16.82
CA GLY A 231 -48.00 -31.09 17.08
C GLY A 231 -47.71 -29.67 17.58
N ASP A 232 -46.52 -29.41 18.15
CA ASP A 232 -46.14 -28.09 18.66
C ASP A 232 -45.85 -27.09 17.53
N SER A 233 -45.33 -27.57 16.39
CA SER A 233 -45.15 -26.74 15.20
C SER A 233 -46.48 -26.40 14.53
N GLU A 234 -47.41 -27.36 14.46
CA GLU A 234 -48.76 -27.12 13.95
C GLU A 234 -49.55 -26.13 14.83
N THR A 235 -49.49 -26.24 16.16
CA THR A 235 -50.14 -25.27 17.07
C THR A 235 -49.51 -23.88 17.01
N THR A 236 -48.19 -23.80 16.77
CA THR A 236 -47.52 -22.52 16.53
C THR A 236 -48.08 -21.86 15.27
N ALA A 237 -48.30 -22.61 14.20
CA ALA A 237 -48.83 -22.08 12.94
C ALA A 237 -50.26 -21.51 13.08
N GLU A 238 -51.12 -22.07 13.93
CA GLU A 238 -52.49 -21.60 14.12
C GLU A 238 -52.58 -20.15 14.65
N ASN A 239 -51.58 -19.71 15.43
CA ASN A 239 -51.56 -18.40 16.08
C ASN A 239 -50.22 -17.66 15.90
N PHE A 240 -49.45 -18.00 14.87
CA PHE A 240 -48.12 -17.44 14.67
C PHE A 240 -48.20 -15.92 14.50
N ARG A 241 -47.42 -15.21 15.28
CA ARG A 241 -47.26 -13.76 15.22
C ARG A 241 -45.78 -13.43 15.37
N ILE A 242 -45.41 -12.28 14.85
CA ILE A 242 -44.11 -11.67 15.15
C ILE A 242 -44.31 -10.43 16.00
N ALA A 243 -43.32 -10.08 16.80
CA ALA A 243 -43.15 -8.75 17.33
C ALA A 243 -42.01 -8.04 16.61
N ILE A 244 -42.15 -6.73 16.44
CA ILE A 244 -41.11 -5.85 15.91
C ILE A 244 -40.97 -4.70 16.89
N ASN A 245 -39.76 -4.47 17.42
CA ASN A 245 -39.46 -3.43 18.41
C ASN A 245 -40.48 -3.42 19.56
N ASP A 246 -40.64 -4.55 20.25
CA ASP A 246 -41.60 -4.78 21.33
C ASP A 246 -43.10 -4.61 20.95
N SER A 247 -43.44 -4.54 19.66
CA SER A 247 -44.82 -4.38 19.18
C SER A 247 -45.29 -5.59 18.39
N ILE A 248 -46.32 -6.27 18.90
CA ILE A 248 -46.94 -7.43 18.23
C ILE A 248 -47.62 -6.97 16.95
N GLN A 249 -47.24 -7.60 15.84
CA GLN A 249 -47.83 -7.34 14.54
C GLN A 249 -49.13 -8.13 14.35
N GLU A 250 -50.11 -7.53 13.67
CA GLU A 250 -51.29 -8.27 13.23
C GLU A 250 -50.90 -9.29 12.15
N ALA A 251 -51.67 -10.38 12.05
CA ALA A 251 -51.42 -11.42 11.07
C ALA A 251 -51.61 -10.88 9.64
N ASN A 252 -50.53 -10.80 8.87
CA ASN A 252 -50.54 -10.38 7.47
C ASN A 252 -49.61 -11.26 6.62
N SER A 253 -50.20 -12.07 5.75
CA SER A 253 -49.46 -12.98 4.86
C SER A 253 -48.64 -12.27 3.78
N GLU A 254 -48.84 -10.97 3.55
CA GLU A 254 -47.99 -10.15 2.67
C GLU A 254 -46.68 -9.74 3.37
N TYR A 255 -46.63 -9.78 4.71
CA TYR A 255 -45.50 -9.28 5.50
C TYR A 255 -44.66 -10.39 6.12
N TYR A 256 -45.29 -11.48 6.55
CA TYR A 256 -44.57 -12.63 7.06
C TYR A 256 -45.36 -13.91 6.91
N SER A 257 -44.66 -15.04 6.97
CA SER A 257 -45.26 -16.38 7.00
C SER A 257 -44.44 -17.34 7.84
N TYR A 258 -45.09 -18.42 8.30
CA TYR A 258 -44.44 -19.54 8.95
C TYR A 258 -44.90 -20.85 8.30
N ASP A 259 -43.96 -21.67 7.87
CA ASP A 259 -44.23 -23.01 7.35
C ASP A 259 -43.93 -24.06 8.44
N PRO A 260 -44.95 -24.75 8.98
CA PRO A 260 -44.74 -25.75 10.03
C PRO A 260 -43.96 -26.99 9.57
N SER A 261 -43.96 -27.30 8.27
CA SER A 261 -43.26 -28.49 7.75
C SER A 261 -41.74 -28.30 7.70
N THR A 262 -41.31 -27.12 7.25
CA THR A 262 -39.89 -26.73 7.16
C THR A 262 -39.41 -25.99 8.40
N LYS A 263 -40.35 -25.51 9.23
CA LYS A 263 -40.13 -24.67 10.43
C LYS A 263 -39.50 -23.32 10.08
N ILE A 264 -39.68 -22.87 8.83
CA ILE A 264 -39.13 -21.61 8.33
C ILE A 264 -40.12 -20.47 8.62
N VAL A 265 -39.62 -19.42 9.25
CA VAL A 265 -40.24 -18.10 9.30
C VAL A 265 -39.67 -17.28 8.14
N THR A 266 -40.53 -16.65 7.35
CA THR A 266 -40.16 -15.74 6.26
C THR A 266 -40.66 -14.35 6.60
N ILE A 267 -39.77 -13.37 6.66
CA ILE A 267 -40.08 -11.95 6.72
C ILE A 267 -39.95 -11.41 5.31
N LYS A 268 -41.05 -10.92 4.74
CA LYS A 268 -41.11 -10.61 3.31
C LYS A 268 -40.54 -9.23 3.02
N SER A 269 -39.96 -9.07 1.84
CA SER A 269 -39.48 -7.78 1.30
C SER A 269 -40.48 -6.64 1.50
N ALA A 270 -41.76 -6.88 1.25
CA ALA A 270 -42.82 -5.88 1.44
C ALA A 270 -42.94 -5.32 2.87
N LEU A 271 -42.54 -6.10 3.90
CA LEU A 271 -42.41 -5.60 5.26
C LEU A 271 -41.04 -4.96 5.47
N LEU A 272 -39.97 -5.62 5.04
CA LEU A 272 -38.59 -5.14 5.18
C LEU A 272 -38.40 -3.72 4.62
N ASP A 273 -38.99 -3.42 3.46
CA ASP A 273 -38.95 -2.11 2.81
C ASP A 273 -39.67 -0.99 3.61
N THR A 274 -40.47 -1.37 4.61
CA THR A 274 -41.14 -0.42 5.52
C THR A 274 -40.36 -0.19 6.82
N LEU A 275 -39.36 -1.03 7.09
CA LEU A 275 -38.50 -0.93 8.25
C LEU A 275 -37.33 0.02 7.93
N GLY A 276 -36.78 0.65 8.95
CA GLY A 276 -35.53 1.41 8.81
C GLY A 276 -34.34 0.48 8.55
N THR A 277 -33.17 1.05 8.26
CA THR A 277 -31.92 0.29 8.20
C THR A 277 -31.31 0.09 9.59
N GLY A 278 -30.35 -0.81 9.70
CA GLY A 278 -29.74 -1.24 10.96
C GLY A 278 -30.30 -2.55 11.49
N GLU A 279 -29.96 -2.85 12.75
CA GLU A 279 -30.47 -4.01 13.46
C GLU A 279 -31.95 -3.85 13.80
N ILE A 280 -32.74 -4.86 13.48
CA ILE A 280 -34.18 -4.89 13.73
C ILE A 280 -34.47 -5.96 14.78
N ASP A 281 -35.04 -5.53 15.91
CA ASP A 281 -35.54 -6.46 16.92
C ASP A 281 -36.83 -7.12 16.43
N ILE A 282 -36.70 -8.31 15.86
CA ILE A 282 -37.83 -9.16 15.49
C ILE A 282 -37.86 -10.38 16.40
N GLN A 283 -39.06 -10.70 16.90
CA GLN A 283 -39.27 -11.90 17.70
C GLN A 283 -40.39 -12.76 17.12
N ALA A 284 -40.12 -14.04 16.90
CA ALA A 284 -41.16 -15.04 16.63
C ALA A 284 -41.88 -15.41 17.93
N LEU A 285 -43.19 -15.18 18.00
CA LEU A 285 -43.99 -15.47 19.19
C LEU A 285 -44.49 -16.92 19.11
N THR A 286 -44.01 -17.74 20.05
CA THR A 286 -44.36 -19.17 20.13
C THR A 286 -45.12 -19.47 21.41
N GLN A 287 -45.60 -20.72 21.55
CA GLN A 287 -46.21 -21.20 22.78
C GLN A 287 -45.23 -21.47 23.94
N ARG A 288 -43.91 -21.32 23.72
CA ARG A 288 -42.86 -21.59 24.71
C ARG A 288 -42.06 -20.35 25.08
N ASN A 289 -41.81 -19.45 24.14
CA ASN A 289 -41.07 -18.21 24.38
C ASN A 289 -41.20 -17.27 23.17
N ALA A 290 -40.82 -16.00 23.35
CA ALA A 290 -40.45 -15.16 22.22
C ALA A 290 -39.04 -15.57 21.76
N VAL A 291 -38.89 -15.87 20.48
CA VAL A 291 -37.60 -16.28 19.89
C VAL A 291 -37.06 -15.10 19.11
N SER A 292 -35.92 -14.54 19.53
CA SER A 292 -35.25 -13.49 18.77
C SER A 292 -34.79 -13.99 17.40
N LEU A 293 -35.10 -13.22 16.37
CA LEU A 293 -34.69 -13.41 14.99
C LEU A 293 -33.71 -12.27 14.65
N ASN A 294 -32.42 -12.57 14.62
CA ASN A 294 -31.38 -11.57 14.39
C ASN A 294 -31.41 -11.12 12.93
N LEU A 295 -32.05 -9.98 12.68
CA LEU A 295 -32.21 -9.37 11.36
C LEU A 295 -31.50 -8.02 11.32
N SER A 296 -30.70 -7.79 10.29
CA SER A 296 -30.19 -6.47 9.94
C SER A 296 -30.62 -6.08 8.53
N ILE A 297 -30.93 -4.80 8.33
CA ILE A 297 -31.21 -4.23 7.01
C ILE A 297 -30.09 -3.26 6.67
N ALA A 298 -29.26 -3.62 5.69
CA ALA A 298 -28.16 -2.79 5.24
C ALA A 298 -28.65 -1.69 4.29
N ASP A 299 -28.06 -0.49 4.40
CA ASP A 299 -28.19 0.57 3.41
C ASP A 299 -27.56 0.13 2.08
N LYS A 300 -26.41 -0.54 2.15
CA LYS A 300 -25.70 -1.02 0.97
C LYS A 300 -24.76 -2.19 1.24
N PHE A 301 -24.75 -3.15 0.32
CA PHE A 301 -23.66 -4.10 0.15
C PHE A 301 -22.60 -3.53 -0.79
N ILE A 302 -21.34 -3.58 -0.34
CA ILE A 302 -20.16 -3.06 -1.04
C ILE A 302 -19.44 -4.25 -1.68
N TYR A 303 -19.22 -4.15 -2.99
CA TYR A 303 -18.53 -5.20 -3.78
C TYR A 303 -17.26 -4.68 -4.45
N THR A 304 -17.13 -3.36 -4.62
CA THR A 304 -16.02 -2.74 -5.35
C THR A 304 -15.46 -1.54 -4.61
N ALA A 305 -14.25 -1.13 -5.00
CA ALA A 305 -13.64 0.11 -4.52
C ALA A 305 -14.45 1.36 -4.93
N GLU A 306 -15.13 1.33 -6.09
CA GLU A 306 -15.94 2.44 -6.59
C GLU A 306 -17.22 2.68 -5.77
N ASP A 307 -17.73 1.64 -5.11
CA ASP A 307 -18.87 1.76 -4.19
C ASP A 307 -18.54 2.74 -3.05
N PHE A 308 -17.31 2.74 -2.52
CA PHE A 308 -16.91 3.69 -1.49
C PHE A 308 -17.03 5.15 -1.96
N HIS A 309 -16.63 5.43 -3.20
CA HIS A 309 -16.78 6.78 -3.78
C HIS A 309 -18.26 7.15 -3.88
N THR A 310 -19.10 6.23 -4.38
CA THR A 310 -20.53 6.48 -4.61
C THR A 310 -21.33 6.60 -3.31
N ILE A 311 -20.92 5.89 -2.26
CA ILE A 311 -21.57 5.90 -0.95
C ILE A 311 -21.17 7.17 -0.17
N PHE A 312 -19.87 7.41 0.00
CA PHE A 312 -19.38 8.43 0.93
C PHE A 312 -19.10 9.78 0.26
N GLU A 313 -18.68 9.80 -1.01
CA GLU A 313 -18.26 10.99 -1.77
C GLU A 313 -17.38 11.95 -0.92
N PRO A 314 -16.23 11.50 -0.37
CA PRO A 314 -15.43 12.32 0.53
C PRO A 314 -14.79 13.51 -0.21
N ASP A 315 -14.96 14.72 0.32
CA ASP A 315 -14.32 15.94 -0.18
C ASP A 315 -13.55 16.65 0.96
N TYR A 316 -12.23 16.66 0.82
CA TYR A 316 -11.28 17.29 1.76
C TYR A 316 -10.72 18.63 1.24
N SER A 317 -11.31 19.20 0.18
CA SER A 317 -10.84 20.47 -0.42
C SER A 317 -11.24 21.73 0.36
N GLY A 318 -12.24 21.63 1.24
CA GLY A 318 -12.75 22.71 2.08
C GLY A 318 -12.07 22.83 3.46
N GLU A 319 -12.46 23.85 4.24
CA GLU A 319 -12.01 24.03 5.63
C GLU A 319 -12.52 22.92 6.57
N THR A 320 -13.68 22.33 6.23
CA THR A 320 -14.27 21.19 6.91
C THR A 320 -14.57 20.13 5.86
N PRO A 321 -14.07 18.89 6.02
CA PRO A 321 -14.37 17.81 5.10
C PRO A 321 -15.89 17.55 5.03
N SER A 322 -16.39 17.25 3.83
CA SER A 322 -17.80 16.93 3.59
C SER A 322 -17.97 15.56 2.95
N PHE A 323 -19.13 14.97 3.19
CA PHE A 323 -19.53 13.65 2.71
C PHE A 323 -20.96 13.74 2.16
N LYS A 324 -21.37 12.74 1.40
CA LYS A 324 -22.76 12.60 0.94
C LYS A 324 -23.73 12.58 2.13
N GLU A 325 -24.85 13.27 2.00
CA GLU A 325 -25.87 13.36 3.05
C GLU A 325 -26.37 11.96 3.46
N GLY A 326 -26.37 11.67 4.77
CA GLY A 326 -26.78 10.37 5.32
C GLY A 326 -25.77 9.24 5.11
N SER A 327 -24.58 9.51 4.56
CA SER A 327 -23.60 8.45 4.31
C SER A 327 -22.84 8.00 5.56
N LEU A 328 -22.75 8.86 6.58
CA LEU A 328 -21.95 8.59 7.78
C LEU A 328 -22.71 7.87 8.90
N ASP A 329 -24.03 7.72 8.80
CA ASP A 329 -24.91 7.04 9.76
C ASP A 329 -25.53 5.74 9.23
N GLY A 330 -25.17 5.32 8.00
CA GLY A 330 -25.69 4.11 7.36
C GLY A 330 -25.10 2.78 7.88
N TYR A 331 -25.77 1.68 7.54
CA TYR A 331 -25.34 0.31 7.78
C TYR A 331 -24.78 -0.34 6.51
N TYR A 332 -23.46 -0.50 6.44
CA TYR A 332 -22.75 -1.00 5.27
C TYR A 332 -22.15 -2.37 5.53
N VAL A 333 -22.24 -3.26 4.54
CA VAL A 333 -21.68 -4.60 4.63
C VAL A 333 -20.83 -4.90 3.40
N LEU A 334 -19.63 -5.46 3.58
CA LEU A 334 -18.90 -6.00 2.44
C LEU A 334 -19.58 -7.30 1.97
N GLY A 335 -19.87 -7.39 0.67
CA GLY A 335 -20.37 -8.59 0.01
C GLY A 335 -19.28 -9.37 -0.75
N ALA A 336 -18.06 -8.81 -0.80
CA ALA A 336 -16.88 -9.44 -1.40
C ALA A 336 -15.60 -8.78 -0.84
N ASP A 337 -14.45 -9.41 -1.11
CA ASP A 337 -13.16 -8.75 -0.93
C ASP A 337 -13.03 -7.57 -1.90
N VAL A 338 -12.41 -6.47 -1.43
CA VAL A 338 -12.26 -5.24 -2.21
C VAL A 338 -10.78 -4.89 -2.37
N ASP A 339 -10.32 -4.71 -3.61
CA ASP A 339 -8.98 -4.20 -3.92
C ASP A 339 -9.04 -2.73 -4.34
N LEU A 340 -8.33 -1.88 -3.60
CA LEU A 340 -8.24 -0.43 -3.82
C LEU A 340 -7.14 -0.02 -4.82
N THR A 341 -6.31 -0.95 -5.30
CA THR A 341 -5.11 -0.66 -6.09
C THR A 341 -5.41 0.19 -7.33
N SER A 342 -6.33 -0.27 -8.19
CA SER A 342 -6.71 0.47 -9.40
C SER A 342 -7.48 1.75 -9.07
N TYR A 343 -8.28 1.75 -8.02
CA TYR A 343 -9.07 2.91 -7.59
C TYR A 343 -8.20 4.08 -7.12
N LEU A 344 -7.08 3.79 -6.43
CA LEU A 344 -6.14 4.80 -5.91
C LEU A 344 -5.00 5.15 -6.88
N SER A 345 -4.88 4.44 -8.01
CA SER A 345 -3.86 4.68 -9.04
C SER A 345 -4.24 5.84 -9.98
N GLU A 346 -3.27 6.39 -10.71
CA GLU A 346 -3.53 7.47 -11.69
C GLU A 346 -4.63 7.05 -12.68
N GLY A 347 -5.67 7.89 -12.81
CA GLY A 347 -6.86 7.61 -13.62
C GLY A 347 -8.01 6.91 -12.89
N GLY A 348 -7.80 6.39 -11.67
CA GLY A 348 -8.85 5.84 -10.81
C GLY A 348 -9.71 6.92 -10.15
N LEU A 349 -10.96 6.60 -9.80
CA LEU A 349 -11.90 7.55 -9.18
C LEU A 349 -11.45 8.06 -7.80
N GLY A 350 -10.62 7.29 -7.10
CA GLY A 350 -10.04 7.65 -5.81
C GLY A 350 -8.67 8.29 -5.90
N TYR A 351 -8.17 8.58 -7.12
CA TYR A 351 -6.84 9.14 -7.30
C TYR A 351 -6.75 10.53 -6.66
N ASN A 352 -5.82 10.65 -5.72
CA ASN A 352 -5.61 11.86 -4.91
C ASN A 352 -4.17 12.39 -5.11
N ASP A 353 -3.76 12.61 -6.36
CA ASP A 353 -2.40 13.04 -6.73
C ASP A 353 -1.30 12.17 -6.11
N GLY A 354 -1.52 10.85 -6.05
CA GLY A 354 -0.60 9.87 -5.46
C GLY A 354 -0.58 9.83 -3.93
N LYS A 355 -1.40 10.63 -3.23
CA LYS A 355 -1.45 10.68 -1.75
C LYS A 355 -2.26 9.56 -1.10
N GLY A 356 -2.93 8.73 -1.90
CA GLY A 356 -3.70 7.59 -1.45
C GLY A 356 -5.07 7.97 -0.85
N TRP A 357 -5.53 7.12 0.06
CA TRP A 357 -6.90 7.12 0.59
C TRP A 357 -7.30 8.42 1.30
N LEU A 358 -8.55 8.84 1.09
CA LEU A 358 -9.21 9.90 1.85
C LEU A 358 -10.11 9.27 2.94
N PRO A 359 -9.92 9.59 4.23
CA PRO A 359 -10.63 8.92 5.31
C PRO A 359 -12.16 9.06 5.26
N ILE A 360 -12.87 8.07 5.81
CA ILE A 360 -14.31 8.16 6.10
C ILE A 360 -14.49 8.82 7.48
N GLY A 361 -15.25 9.91 7.51
CA GLY A 361 -15.29 10.80 8.68
C GLY A 361 -13.98 11.58 8.88
N ALA A 362 -14.05 12.68 9.61
CA ALA A 362 -12.92 13.58 9.80
C ALA A 362 -12.88 14.21 11.19
N TYR A 363 -11.67 14.39 11.72
CA TYR A 363 -11.48 15.05 13.00
C TYR A 363 -10.24 15.93 13.02
N SER A 364 -10.39 17.10 13.63
CA SER A 364 -9.29 17.98 14.00
C SER A 364 -9.70 18.73 15.24
N ASP A 365 -8.93 18.56 16.32
CA ASP A 365 -9.21 19.22 17.60
C ASP A 365 -9.36 20.75 17.43
N GLY A 366 -10.46 21.29 17.95
CA GLY A 366 -10.81 22.70 17.84
C GLY A 366 -11.16 23.24 16.45
N VAL A 367 -11.21 22.40 15.40
CA VAL A 367 -11.53 22.81 14.02
C VAL A 367 -12.82 22.16 13.52
N TYR A 368 -12.90 20.83 13.50
CA TYR A 368 -14.09 20.09 13.07
C TYR A 368 -14.16 18.71 13.72
N ASP A 369 -15.39 18.20 13.89
CA ASP A 369 -15.69 16.85 14.38
C ASP A 369 -16.83 16.28 13.52
N VAL A 370 -16.49 15.42 12.56
CA VAL A 370 -17.40 14.83 11.57
C VAL A 370 -17.29 13.31 11.67
N PRO A 371 -17.96 12.69 12.66
CA PRO A 371 -17.83 11.25 12.90
C PRO A 371 -18.62 10.40 11.91
N PHE A 372 -18.07 9.23 11.58
CA PHE A 372 -18.87 8.08 11.19
C PHE A 372 -19.63 7.56 12.42
N THR A 373 -20.96 7.53 12.36
CA THR A 373 -21.86 7.10 13.44
C THR A 373 -22.65 5.83 13.10
N GLY A 374 -22.50 5.32 11.87
CA GLY A 374 -23.19 4.14 11.37
C GLY A 374 -22.50 2.83 11.76
N THR A 375 -22.78 1.77 11.00
CA THR A 375 -22.13 0.46 11.14
C THR A 375 -21.42 0.11 9.84
N PHE A 376 -20.14 -0.24 9.93
CA PHE A 376 -19.38 -0.82 8.84
C PHE A 376 -18.99 -2.25 9.21
N ASN A 377 -19.68 -3.22 8.62
CA ASN A 377 -19.44 -4.64 8.85
C ASN A 377 -18.68 -5.24 7.67
N GLY A 378 -17.42 -5.60 7.88
CA GLY A 378 -16.59 -6.25 6.88
C GLY A 378 -17.05 -7.67 6.53
N ASN A 379 -17.94 -8.28 7.32
CA ASN A 379 -18.49 -9.62 7.09
C ASN A 379 -17.43 -10.69 6.81
N GLY A 380 -16.25 -10.53 7.42
CA GLY A 380 -15.08 -11.39 7.25
C GLY A 380 -14.26 -11.15 5.98
N HIS A 381 -14.67 -10.22 5.11
CA HIS A 381 -13.97 -9.87 3.89
C HIS A 381 -12.74 -8.97 4.13
N THR A 382 -11.92 -8.89 3.08
CA THR A 382 -10.68 -8.13 3.07
C THR A 382 -10.80 -6.86 2.22
N ILE A 383 -10.33 -5.73 2.75
CA ILE A 383 -9.95 -4.56 1.95
C ILE A 383 -8.44 -4.59 1.73
N SER A 384 -7.98 -4.56 0.49
CA SER A 384 -6.58 -4.62 0.09
C SER A 384 -6.19 -3.45 -0.83
N GLY A 385 -4.89 -3.31 -1.14
CA GLY A 385 -4.39 -2.19 -1.94
C GLY A 385 -4.47 -0.83 -1.22
N PHE A 386 -4.80 -0.82 0.07
CA PHE A 386 -4.94 0.39 0.87
C PHE A 386 -3.57 1.06 1.08
N PHE A 387 -3.48 2.37 0.83
CA PHE A 387 -2.33 3.15 1.29
C PHE A 387 -2.65 4.60 1.60
N ILE A 388 -1.84 5.21 2.47
CA ILE A 388 -1.82 6.66 2.74
C ILE A 388 -0.39 7.18 2.60
N ASP A 389 -0.23 8.21 1.77
CA ASP A 389 1.00 9.01 1.62
C ASP A 389 0.64 10.51 1.71
N ASN A 390 0.07 10.89 2.85
CA ASN A 390 -0.54 12.20 3.04
C ASN A 390 -0.30 12.74 4.46
N SER A 391 0.85 13.38 4.67
CA SER A 391 1.16 14.05 5.94
C SER A 391 0.37 15.35 6.17
N SER A 392 -0.45 15.79 5.22
CA SER A 392 -1.30 16.98 5.37
C SER A 392 -2.63 16.71 6.04
N LEU A 393 -3.01 15.45 6.22
CA LEU A 393 -4.19 15.08 7.02
C LEU A 393 -3.93 15.42 8.49
N TYR A 394 -4.91 16.07 9.14
CA TYR A 394 -4.87 16.29 10.59
C TYR A 394 -4.92 14.97 11.36
N VAL A 395 -5.80 14.07 10.91
CA VAL A 395 -6.02 12.73 11.42
C VAL A 395 -6.36 11.83 10.24
N GLY A 396 -5.60 10.76 10.05
CA GLY A 396 -5.76 9.80 8.96
C GLY A 396 -6.06 8.38 9.43
N GLY A 397 -6.52 7.57 8.47
CA GLY A 397 -6.94 6.17 8.61
C GLY A 397 -7.94 5.82 7.50
N LEU A 398 -8.36 4.55 7.43
CA LEU A 398 -9.53 4.16 6.63
C LEU A 398 -10.74 5.00 7.07
N PHE A 399 -10.88 5.19 8.39
CA PHE A 399 -11.78 6.15 9.02
C PHE A 399 -10.97 7.23 9.75
N GLY A 400 -11.31 8.50 9.55
CA GLY A 400 -10.67 9.60 10.29
C GLY A 400 -11.25 9.76 11.69
N ARG A 401 -12.56 9.52 11.82
CA ARG A 401 -13.31 9.72 13.07
C ARG A 401 -14.45 8.73 13.19
N ASN A 402 -14.47 7.93 14.26
CA ASN A 402 -15.52 6.96 14.54
C ASN A 402 -16.29 7.28 15.84
N GLN A 403 -17.60 7.20 15.79
CA GLN A 403 -18.53 7.12 16.92
C GLN A 403 -19.57 5.99 16.72
N GLY A 404 -19.48 5.23 15.63
CA GLY A 404 -20.32 4.08 15.32
C GLY A 404 -19.56 2.77 15.51
N THR A 405 -19.92 1.74 14.72
CA THR A 405 -19.34 0.40 14.82
C THR A 405 -18.56 0.05 13.56
N ILE A 406 -17.33 -0.46 13.74
CA ILE A 406 -16.50 -1.02 12.66
C ILE A 406 -16.14 -2.44 13.08
N GLU A 407 -16.56 -3.43 12.31
CA GLU A 407 -16.45 -4.83 12.71
C GLU A 407 -16.10 -5.80 11.57
N ASN A 408 -15.59 -6.98 11.94
CA ASN A 408 -15.46 -8.16 11.07
C ASN A 408 -14.69 -7.88 9.77
N LEU A 409 -13.61 -7.10 9.83
CA LEU A 409 -12.88 -6.64 8.66
C LEU A 409 -11.41 -7.05 8.72
N LYS A 410 -10.87 -7.51 7.58
CA LYS A 410 -9.42 -7.53 7.36
C LYS A 410 -9.00 -6.32 6.51
N LEU A 411 -8.00 -5.56 6.96
CA LEU A 411 -7.40 -4.47 6.19
C LEU A 411 -5.94 -4.79 5.86
N VAL A 412 -5.58 -4.71 4.58
CA VAL A 412 -4.24 -4.99 4.05
C VAL A 412 -3.73 -3.76 3.29
N GLY A 413 -2.53 -3.30 3.63
CA GLY A 413 -2.00 -2.09 3.01
C GLY A 413 -0.71 -1.54 3.61
N GLU A 414 -0.47 -0.25 3.37
CA GLU A 414 0.73 0.44 3.84
C GLU A 414 0.44 1.91 4.19
N ILE A 415 0.94 2.37 5.34
CA ILE A 415 1.05 3.81 5.65
C ILE A 415 2.48 4.27 5.33
N ARG A 416 2.64 4.99 4.21
CA ARG A 416 3.93 5.50 3.72
C ARG A 416 4.33 6.80 4.41
N ASN A 417 3.36 7.70 4.57
CA ASN A 417 3.54 8.99 5.23
C ASN A 417 2.20 9.49 5.78
N ILE A 418 2.19 9.91 7.03
CA ILE A 418 0.96 10.36 7.70
C ILE A 418 1.27 11.40 8.79
N GLY A 419 0.28 12.23 9.11
CA GLY A 419 0.38 13.17 10.22
C GLY A 419 0.38 12.47 11.59
N SER A 420 0.86 13.15 12.63
CA SER A 420 0.64 12.70 14.02
C SER A 420 -0.86 12.55 14.30
N TRP A 421 -1.22 11.75 15.32
CA TRP A 421 -2.62 11.47 15.67
C TRP A 421 -3.39 10.75 14.57
N SER A 422 -2.71 9.85 13.86
CA SER A 422 -3.31 9.05 12.79
C SER A 422 -3.03 7.55 12.98
N ALA A 423 -3.80 6.73 12.26
CA ALA A 423 -3.73 5.27 12.29
C ALA A 423 -3.92 4.68 10.89
N ALA A 424 -3.87 3.35 10.77
CA ALA A 424 -4.29 2.68 9.55
C ALA A 424 -5.81 2.49 9.50
N LEU A 425 -6.43 1.99 10.57
CA LEU A 425 -7.88 1.74 10.60
C LEU A 425 -8.67 2.99 11.00
N VAL A 426 -8.56 3.46 12.25
CA VAL A 426 -9.31 4.61 12.76
C VAL A 426 -8.39 5.67 13.35
N GLY A 427 -8.37 6.88 12.82
CA GLY A 427 -7.63 7.97 13.44
C GLY A 427 -8.07 8.23 14.89
N ASN A 428 -9.32 8.68 15.07
CA ASN A 428 -9.89 8.93 16.40
C ASN A 428 -11.18 8.11 16.64
N ASN A 429 -11.12 7.16 17.58
CA ASN A 429 -12.28 6.41 18.07
C ASN A 429 -12.91 7.12 19.29
N GLY A 430 -14.16 7.56 19.18
CA GLY A 430 -14.87 8.35 20.20
C GLY A 430 -15.52 7.51 21.28
N ASP A 431 -16.14 8.17 22.25
CA ASP A 431 -16.78 7.52 23.41
C ASP A 431 -17.82 6.45 23.05
N MET A 432 -18.52 6.64 21.92
CA MET A 432 -19.53 5.70 21.41
C MET A 432 -18.95 4.72 20.37
N GLY A 433 -17.70 4.92 19.95
CA GLY A 433 -17.08 4.15 18.89
C GLY A 433 -16.72 2.73 19.33
N THR A 434 -17.11 1.76 18.51
CA THR A 434 -16.81 0.34 18.69
C THR A 434 -15.97 -0.17 17.53
N ILE A 435 -14.87 -0.84 17.85
CA ILE A 435 -14.01 -1.53 16.89
C ILE A 435 -13.87 -2.96 17.37
N GLU A 436 -14.33 -3.93 16.58
CA GLU A 436 -14.26 -5.33 16.97
C GLU A 436 -13.99 -6.32 15.85
N ASN A 437 -13.38 -7.45 16.18
CA ASN A 437 -13.12 -8.54 15.23
C ASN A 437 -12.35 -8.06 13.98
N ILE A 438 -11.19 -7.44 14.19
CA ILE A 438 -10.39 -6.83 13.12
C ILE A 438 -9.05 -7.56 12.95
N ILE A 439 -8.65 -7.79 11.69
CA ILE A 439 -7.29 -8.20 11.33
C ILE A 439 -6.63 -7.08 10.53
N LEU A 440 -5.45 -6.65 10.97
CA LEU A 440 -4.67 -5.59 10.31
C LEU A 440 -3.35 -6.17 9.81
N ASP A 441 -3.18 -6.18 8.49
CA ASP A 441 -1.92 -6.45 7.81
C ASP A 441 -1.45 -5.18 7.11
N VAL A 442 -1.16 -4.17 7.92
CA VAL A 442 -0.77 -2.84 7.42
C VAL A 442 0.60 -2.48 7.98
N SER A 443 1.56 -2.22 7.10
CA SER A 443 2.86 -1.69 7.54
C SER A 443 2.70 -0.22 7.93
N LEU A 444 3.32 0.17 9.04
CA LEU A 444 3.29 1.53 9.56
C LEU A 444 4.64 1.81 10.23
N ALA A 445 5.47 2.60 9.55
CA ALA A 445 6.75 3.04 10.09
C ALA A 445 6.55 4.33 10.89
N ASN A 446 6.48 4.23 12.22
CA ASN A 446 6.41 5.42 13.06
C ASN A 446 7.80 5.99 13.37
N GLY A 447 8.31 6.83 12.47
CA GLY A 447 9.58 7.55 12.62
C GLY A 447 9.50 8.84 13.46
N GLY A 448 8.79 8.84 14.60
CA GLY A 448 8.67 10.00 15.49
C GLY A 448 7.35 10.79 15.39
N LEU A 449 6.28 10.16 14.90
CA LEU A 449 4.91 10.68 14.92
C LEU A 449 4.26 10.46 16.30
N TYR A 450 3.45 11.42 16.75
CA TYR A 450 2.81 11.34 18.06
C TYR A 450 1.54 10.48 18.03
N ALA A 451 1.38 9.65 19.07
CA ALA A 451 0.17 8.89 19.38
C ALA A 451 -0.43 8.13 18.17
N THR A 452 0.40 7.49 17.35
CA THR A 452 -0.06 6.61 16.29
C THR A 452 -0.15 5.16 16.77
N GLY A 453 -0.97 4.38 16.08
CA GLY A 453 -1.11 2.93 16.24
C GLY A 453 -1.82 2.38 15.00
N VAL A 454 -1.67 1.09 14.69
CA VAL A 454 -2.27 0.56 13.46
C VAL A 454 -3.81 0.53 13.50
N ALA A 455 -4.41 0.23 14.66
CA ALA A 455 -5.87 0.15 14.82
C ALA A 455 -6.47 1.51 15.17
N ALA A 456 -5.88 2.22 16.14
CA ALA A 456 -6.35 3.53 16.53
C ALA A 456 -5.21 4.48 16.93
N SER A 457 -5.32 5.76 16.60
CA SER A 457 -4.42 6.76 17.16
C SER A 457 -4.88 7.12 18.57
N THR A 458 -6.16 7.43 18.73
CA THR A 458 -6.77 7.77 20.01
C THR A 458 -8.04 6.95 20.22
N ASN A 459 -8.22 6.39 21.41
CA ASN A 459 -9.38 5.58 21.77
C ASN A 459 -10.10 6.09 23.03
N TRP A 460 -11.32 6.60 22.87
CA TRP A 460 -12.28 6.87 23.96
C TRP A 460 -13.35 5.78 24.08
N GLY A 461 -13.53 4.96 23.04
CA GLY A 461 -14.56 3.94 22.97
C GLY A 461 -14.06 2.55 23.34
N SER A 462 -14.61 1.54 22.67
CA SER A 462 -14.23 0.14 22.87
C SER A 462 -13.47 -0.42 21.67
N ILE A 463 -12.36 -1.11 21.95
CA ILE A 463 -11.61 -1.88 20.96
C ILE A 463 -11.44 -3.29 21.50
N SER A 464 -11.91 -4.29 20.76
CA SER A 464 -11.80 -5.69 21.15
C SER A 464 -11.47 -6.64 20.00
N ASN A 465 -10.81 -7.75 20.28
CA ASN A 465 -10.49 -8.79 19.28
C ASN A 465 -9.78 -8.23 18.03
N VAL A 466 -8.73 -7.44 18.22
CA VAL A 466 -7.94 -6.84 17.13
C VAL A 466 -6.57 -7.48 17.04
N ILE A 467 -6.19 -7.93 15.84
CA ILE A 467 -4.93 -8.63 15.58
C ILE A 467 -4.15 -7.89 14.49
N SER A 468 -3.02 -7.27 14.86
CA SER A 468 -2.04 -6.73 13.91
C SER A 468 -0.98 -7.79 13.59
N ILE A 469 -0.90 -8.21 12.33
CA ILE A 469 -0.04 -9.31 11.87
C ILE A 469 1.17 -8.87 11.04
N ASN A 470 1.32 -7.57 10.78
CA ASN A 470 2.40 -7.05 9.96
C ASN A 470 3.67 -6.80 10.81
N GLU A 471 4.81 -7.37 10.42
CA GLU A 471 6.07 -7.25 11.18
C GLU A 471 6.80 -5.91 10.97
N ASN A 472 6.29 -5.05 10.08
CA ASN A 472 6.85 -3.73 9.77
C ASN A 472 5.99 -2.61 10.39
N VAL A 473 5.42 -2.89 11.56
CA VAL A 473 4.83 -1.86 12.42
C VAL A 473 5.87 -1.48 13.48
N THR A 474 6.31 -0.22 13.44
CA THR A 474 7.18 0.34 14.47
C THR A 474 6.40 1.42 15.24
N GLY A 475 6.67 1.53 16.53
CA GLY A 475 5.94 2.44 17.42
C GLY A 475 6.88 3.10 18.40
N TYR A 476 7.61 4.12 17.95
CA TYR A 476 8.53 4.85 18.80
C TYR A 476 8.47 6.35 18.57
N ASN A 477 8.48 7.08 19.69
CA ASN A 477 8.68 8.52 19.69
C ASN A 477 9.33 8.94 21.01
N ASP A 478 10.49 9.59 20.94
CA ASP A 478 11.17 10.15 22.11
C ASP A 478 10.46 11.45 22.54
N THR A 479 9.54 11.33 23.50
CA THR A 479 8.78 12.48 24.03
C THR A 479 8.66 12.43 25.55
N GLU A 480 8.83 13.59 26.18
CA GLU A 480 8.59 13.79 27.61
C GLU A 480 7.11 13.65 27.99
N LYS A 481 6.19 13.72 27.02
CA LYS A 481 4.74 13.70 27.27
C LYS A 481 4.17 12.30 27.07
N PRO A 482 3.65 11.62 28.11
CA PRO A 482 3.16 10.25 27.99
C PRO A 482 2.09 10.08 26.90
N TYR A 483 1.16 11.03 26.79
CA TYR A 483 0.06 10.98 25.82
C TYR A 483 0.47 11.13 24.35
N GLN A 484 1.73 11.46 24.06
CA GLN A 484 2.26 11.59 22.70
C GLN A 484 2.96 10.34 22.22
N LYS A 485 3.16 9.34 23.08
CA LYS A 485 3.81 8.09 22.70
C LYS A 485 2.94 7.29 21.77
N ALA A 486 3.56 6.65 20.80
CA ALA A 486 2.89 5.71 19.94
C ALA A 486 2.91 4.31 20.52
N GLY A 487 1.97 3.48 20.06
CA GLY A 487 1.95 2.06 20.31
C GLY A 487 1.88 1.27 19.02
N ILE A 488 2.06 -0.03 19.11
CA ILE A 488 1.98 -0.91 17.94
C ILE A 488 0.54 -0.97 17.41
N VAL A 489 -0.45 -1.14 18.29
CA VAL A 489 -1.86 -1.27 17.91
C VAL A 489 -2.65 0.00 18.18
N VAL A 490 -2.44 0.64 19.34
CA VAL A 490 -3.14 1.87 19.74
C VAL A 490 -2.15 2.95 20.15
N GLY A 491 -2.34 4.20 19.76
CA GLY A 491 -1.50 5.29 20.26
C GLY A 491 -1.80 5.63 21.73
N LEU A 492 -2.89 6.36 21.93
CA LEU A 492 -3.38 6.83 23.22
C LEU A 492 -4.74 6.21 23.54
N ASN A 493 -4.83 5.52 24.68
CA ASN A 493 -6.11 5.11 25.25
C ASN A 493 -6.58 6.15 26.27
N GLU A 494 -7.77 6.70 26.07
CA GLU A 494 -8.31 7.78 26.89
C GLU A 494 -9.11 7.26 28.09
N THR A 495 -9.60 8.18 28.93
CA THR A 495 -10.19 7.84 30.25
C THR A 495 -11.36 6.84 30.18
N THR A 496 -12.19 6.93 29.14
CA THR A 496 -13.33 6.04 28.88
C THR A 496 -12.95 4.83 28.03
N GLY A 497 -11.77 4.85 27.42
CA GLY A 497 -11.28 3.86 26.48
C GLY A 497 -11.09 2.49 27.10
N LYS A 498 -11.64 1.46 26.46
CA LYS A 498 -11.51 0.04 26.83
C LYS A 498 -10.77 -0.72 25.76
N LEU A 499 -9.79 -1.52 26.18
CA LEU A 499 -9.03 -2.43 25.32
C LEU A 499 -9.12 -3.85 25.87
N SER A 500 -9.40 -4.83 25.00
CA SER A 500 -9.40 -6.24 25.37
C SER A 500 -9.06 -7.13 24.17
N ASN A 501 -8.33 -8.23 24.38
CA ASN A 501 -7.94 -9.15 23.32
C ASN A 501 -7.23 -8.45 22.13
N ILE A 502 -6.28 -7.57 22.45
CA ILE A 502 -5.49 -6.82 21.47
C ILE A 502 -4.14 -7.50 21.26
N TYR A 503 -3.82 -7.80 20.01
CA TYR A 503 -2.61 -8.53 19.64
C TYR A 503 -1.84 -7.80 18.56
N GLY A 504 -0.52 -7.82 18.66
CA GLY A 504 0.36 -7.18 17.67
C GLY A 504 1.70 -7.87 17.55
N ILE A 505 2.40 -7.63 16.45
CA ILE A 505 3.77 -8.09 16.24
C ILE A 505 4.70 -6.87 16.20
N SER A 506 5.85 -6.96 16.86
CA SER A 506 6.92 -5.96 16.77
C SER A 506 8.28 -6.63 16.89
N LYS A 507 9.19 -6.29 15.95
CA LYS A 507 10.61 -6.68 16.02
C LYS A 507 11.35 -6.03 17.18
N ASP A 508 10.76 -4.97 17.75
CA ASP A 508 11.32 -4.17 18.83
C ASP A 508 10.69 -4.49 20.20
N VAL A 509 9.99 -5.63 20.35
CA VAL A 509 9.25 -5.99 21.58
C VAL A 509 10.07 -5.91 22.87
N ASP A 510 11.38 -6.19 22.80
CA ASP A 510 12.30 -6.16 23.93
C ASP A 510 13.25 -4.96 23.93
N ASN A 511 13.13 -4.07 22.93
CA ASN A 511 14.00 -2.90 22.84
C ASN A 511 13.64 -1.89 23.92
N VAL A 512 14.67 -1.47 24.67
CA VAL A 512 14.57 -0.44 25.70
C VAL A 512 15.43 0.74 25.24
N GLU A 513 14.77 1.83 24.85
CA GLU A 513 15.44 3.08 24.50
C GLU A 513 15.16 4.10 25.60
N GLY A 514 16.09 4.21 26.57
CA GLY A 514 15.91 5.00 27.79
C GLY A 514 15.07 4.26 28.85
N ASP A 515 14.03 4.92 29.39
CA ASP A 515 13.07 4.37 30.36
C ASP A 515 11.80 3.77 29.69
N PHE A 516 11.82 3.60 28.36
CA PHE A 516 10.63 3.23 27.57
C PHE A 516 10.75 1.84 26.92
N ILE A 517 9.62 1.12 26.92
CA ILE A 517 9.44 -0.23 26.35
C ILE A 517 8.36 -0.13 25.28
N TYR A 518 8.58 -0.75 24.12
CA TYR A 518 7.58 -0.88 23.06
C TYR A 518 6.34 -1.65 23.57
N GLY A 519 5.14 -1.14 23.31
CA GLY A 519 3.90 -1.70 23.86
C GLY A 519 2.77 -1.81 22.84
N LEU A 520 1.71 -2.56 23.20
CA LEU A 520 0.48 -2.64 22.41
C LEU A 520 -0.15 -1.26 22.24
N PHE A 521 -0.12 -0.48 23.32
CA PHE A 521 -0.47 0.93 23.31
C PHE A 521 0.67 1.82 23.84
N GLY A 522 0.71 3.08 23.40
CA GLY A 522 1.72 4.04 23.84
C GLY A 522 1.48 4.57 25.26
N TYR A 523 0.24 4.96 25.56
CA TYR A 523 -0.17 5.37 26.91
C TYR A 523 -1.66 5.17 27.16
N SER A 524 -2.06 4.97 28.42
CA SER A 524 -3.46 4.89 28.83
C SER A 524 -3.77 5.87 29.97
N ASN A 525 -4.78 6.72 29.78
CA ASN A 525 -5.40 7.53 30.81
C ASN A 525 -6.45 6.74 31.62
N ASN A 526 -6.90 5.58 31.11
CA ASN A 526 -7.73 4.65 31.87
C ASN A 526 -6.84 3.76 32.75
N ALA A 527 -6.93 3.94 34.07
CA ALA A 527 -6.14 3.20 35.06
C ALA A 527 -6.46 1.70 35.11
N GLU A 528 -7.61 1.27 34.57
CA GLU A 528 -7.99 -0.14 34.49
C GLU A 528 -7.34 -0.86 33.31
N VAL A 529 -6.75 -0.13 32.34
CA VAL A 529 -6.13 -0.71 31.14
C VAL A 529 -4.60 -0.73 31.30
N THR A 530 -4.03 -1.92 31.27
CA THR A 530 -2.59 -2.19 31.35
C THR A 530 -2.14 -2.97 30.12
N GLN A 531 -0.82 -2.98 29.84
CA GLN A 531 -0.28 -3.78 28.73
C GLN A 531 -0.63 -5.27 28.88
N GLU A 532 -0.69 -5.78 30.12
CA GLU A 532 -0.95 -7.19 30.43
C GLU A 532 -2.42 -7.59 30.26
N ASN A 533 -3.37 -6.73 30.62
CA ASN A 533 -4.79 -7.06 30.50
C ASN A 533 -5.41 -6.68 29.15
N ALA A 534 -4.76 -5.79 28.38
CA ALA A 534 -5.21 -5.43 27.05
C ALA A 534 -5.00 -6.57 26.04
N GLY A 535 -3.91 -7.35 26.16
CA GLY A 535 -3.64 -8.51 25.31
C GLY A 535 -2.16 -8.90 25.27
N LYS A 536 -1.61 -9.23 24.09
CA LYS A 536 -0.20 -9.69 23.97
C LYS A 536 0.53 -9.13 22.73
N LEU A 537 1.74 -8.63 22.94
CA LEU A 537 2.71 -8.28 21.90
C LEU A 537 3.64 -9.47 21.63
N PHE A 538 3.90 -9.77 20.35
CA PHE A 538 4.74 -10.89 19.89
C PHE A 538 5.99 -10.39 19.18
N ALA A 539 7.08 -11.16 19.27
CA ALA A 539 8.37 -10.83 18.63
C ALA A 539 8.39 -11.13 17.12
N SER A 540 7.53 -12.05 16.65
CA SER A 540 7.48 -12.51 15.26
C SER A 540 6.15 -13.16 14.91
N VAL A 541 5.89 -13.32 13.61
CA VAL A 541 4.72 -14.08 13.10
C VAL A 541 4.72 -15.52 13.62
N ASP A 542 5.89 -16.17 13.69
CA ASP A 542 5.97 -17.57 14.15
C ASP A 542 5.60 -17.71 15.64
N GLU A 543 5.98 -16.74 16.47
CA GLU A 543 5.54 -16.72 17.88
C GLU A 543 4.03 -16.54 18.00
N MET A 544 3.45 -15.66 17.18
CA MET A 544 2.00 -15.43 17.16
C MET A 544 1.25 -16.68 16.68
N LYS A 545 1.71 -17.36 15.62
CA LYS A 545 1.13 -18.63 15.15
C LYS A 545 1.13 -19.73 16.21
N ALA A 546 2.16 -19.78 17.04
CA ALA A 546 2.27 -20.77 18.12
C ALA A 546 1.33 -20.48 19.32
N PHE A 547 0.70 -19.30 19.36
CA PHE A 547 -0.22 -18.91 20.43
C PHE A 547 -1.59 -19.54 20.25
N ASP A 548 -2.14 -20.06 21.35
CA ASP A 548 -3.45 -20.69 21.35
C ASP A 548 -4.59 -19.66 21.46
N PHE A 549 -5.05 -19.18 20.31
CA PHE A 549 -6.21 -18.29 20.23
C PHE A 549 -7.55 -19.00 20.51
N SER A 550 -7.59 -20.34 20.56
CA SER A 550 -8.86 -21.10 20.66
C SER A 550 -9.58 -20.97 22.00
N THR A 551 -8.94 -20.36 23.00
CA THR A 551 -9.57 -20.08 24.30
C THR A 551 -10.04 -18.64 24.43
N ILE A 552 -9.70 -17.78 23.46
CA ILE A 552 -9.92 -16.32 23.53
C ILE A 552 -10.81 -15.85 22.37
N LEU A 553 -10.56 -16.37 21.16
CA LEU A 553 -11.26 -16.04 19.92
C LEU A 553 -12.11 -17.20 19.39
N SER A 554 -12.45 -18.20 20.22
CA SER A 554 -13.33 -19.30 19.82
C SER A 554 -14.81 -18.90 19.79
N ASN A 555 -15.11 -17.77 19.16
CA ASN A 555 -16.46 -17.31 18.88
C ASN A 555 -16.89 -17.69 17.45
N GLU A 556 -18.08 -17.26 17.04
CA GLU A 556 -18.62 -17.50 15.71
C GLU A 556 -17.85 -16.72 14.61
N ASP A 557 -17.02 -15.74 14.99
CA ASP A 557 -16.39 -14.78 14.08
C ASP A 557 -15.03 -15.21 13.50
N PHE A 558 -14.22 -15.97 14.25
CA PHE A 558 -12.86 -16.36 13.81
C PHE A 558 -12.71 -17.86 13.52
N LEU A 559 -12.00 -18.20 12.43
CA LEU A 559 -11.39 -19.51 12.23
C LEU A 559 -10.03 -19.53 12.90
N VAL A 560 -9.86 -20.45 13.86
CA VAL A 560 -8.60 -20.67 14.57
C VAL A 560 -8.12 -22.09 14.28
N ALA A 561 -6.93 -22.20 13.69
CA ALA A 561 -6.25 -23.47 13.46
C ALA A 561 -4.89 -23.49 14.19
N SER A 562 -4.44 -24.68 14.58
CA SER A 562 -3.19 -24.84 15.33
C SER A 562 -1.98 -24.46 14.46
N ASN A 563 -1.11 -23.58 14.97
CA ASN A 563 0.07 -23.06 14.27
C ASN A 563 -0.24 -22.19 13.04
N GLU A 564 -1.44 -21.63 12.96
CA GLU A 564 -1.85 -20.70 11.91
C GLU A 564 -2.34 -19.38 12.54
N LEU A 565 -2.28 -18.30 11.77
CA LEU A 565 -2.87 -17.03 12.21
C LEU A 565 -4.40 -17.13 12.14
N PRO A 566 -5.15 -16.53 13.08
CA PRO A 566 -6.60 -16.46 12.97
C PRO A 566 -7.03 -15.79 11.67
N THR A 567 -8.13 -16.26 11.10
CA THR A 567 -8.80 -15.62 9.95
C THR A 567 -10.26 -15.36 10.31
N LEU A 568 -10.89 -14.38 9.66
CA LEU A 568 -12.30 -14.10 9.87
C LEU A 568 -13.17 -15.07 9.06
N LYS A 569 -14.29 -15.50 9.64
CA LYS A 569 -15.34 -16.23 8.93
C LYS A 569 -16.24 -15.25 8.22
N ILE A 570 -16.62 -15.59 6.99
CA ILE A 570 -17.78 -14.98 6.34
C ILE A 570 -19.01 -15.34 7.17
N GLN A 571 -19.63 -14.32 7.79
CA GLN A 571 -20.78 -14.52 8.69
C GLN A 571 -22.08 -14.69 7.90
N PHE A 572 -22.11 -14.10 6.71
CA PHE A 572 -23.31 -14.00 5.89
C PHE A 572 -22.94 -13.99 4.40
N THR A 573 -23.73 -14.68 3.58
CA THR A 573 -23.66 -14.56 2.12
C THR A 573 -24.99 -13.99 1.63
N PRO A 574 -24.99 -12.86 0.90
CA PRO A 574 -26.18 -12.34 0.24
C PRO A 574 -26.93 -13.41 -0.54
N SER A 575 -28.28 -13.38 -0.50
CA SER A 575 -29.12 -14.29 -1.27
C SER A 575 -29.33 -13.86 -2.73
N SER A 576 -28.80 -12.70 -3.12
CA SER A 576 -28.90 -12.14 -4.46
C SER A 576 -27.54 -11.67 -4.93
N ALA A 577 -27.31 -11.79 -6.24
CA ALA A 577 -26.18 -11.15 -6.88
C ALA A 577 -26.30 -9.63 -6.70
N GLY A 578 -25.19 -8.98 -6.31
CA GLY A 578 -25.08 -7.54 -6.16
C GLY A 578 -24.20 -6.87 -7.21
N LEU A 579 -23.32 -7.62 -7.88
CA LEU A 579 -22.46 -7.12 -8.96
C LEU A 579 -22.34 -8.17 -10.08
N ILE A 580 -22.27 -7.69 -11.32
CA ILE A 580 -21.74 -8.45 -12.46
C ILE A 580 -20.61 -7.63 -13.09
N ASN A 581 -19.50 -8.29 -13.43
CA ASN A 581 -18.38 -7.70 -14.15
C ASN A 581 -18.05 -8.54 -15.39
N ILE A 582 -17.47 -7.91 -16.42
CA ILE A 582 -16.85 -8.63 -17.54
C ILE A 582 -15.35 -8.73 -17.26
N VAL A 583 -14.81 -9.93 -17.35
CA VAL A 583 -13.40 -10.23 -17.06
C VAL A 583 -12.72 -10.87 -18.27
N ASN A 584 -11.40 -10.71 -18.37
CA ASN A 584 -10.56 -11.36 -19.37
C ASN A 584 -10.97 -11.09 -20.83
N LEU A 585 -11.36 -9.85 -21.15
CA LEU A 585 -11.51 -9.46 -22.56
C LEU A 585 -10.16 -9.40 -23.26
N PRO A 586 -10.09 -9.79 -24.54
CA PRO A 586 -8.87 -9.59 -25.31
C PRO A 586 -8.60 -8.10 -25.51
N GLU A 587 -7.33 -7.69 -25.46
CA GLU A 587 -6.91 -6.30 -25.67
C GLU A 587 -7.31 -5.79 -27.06
N TYR A 588 -7.32 -6.68 -28.05
CA TYR A 588 -7.84 -6.43 -29.39
C TYR A 588 -8.26 -7.74 -30.05
N SER A 589 -8.99 -7.66 -31.16
CA SER A 589 -9.36 -8.83 -31.96
C SER A 589 -9.28 -8.52 -33.46
N PHE A 590 -9.27 -9.57 -34.28
CA PHE A 590 -9.34 -9.45 -35.73
C PHE A 590 -10.68 -9.95 -36.26
N THR A 591 -11.08 -9.48 -37.43
CA THR A 591 -12.16 -10.11 -38.20
C THR A 591 -11.61 -11.25 -39.08
N GLY A 592 -12.49 -12.08 -39.63
CA GLY A 592 -12.12 -13.13 -40.59
C GLY A 592 -12.30 -14.55 -40.06
N GLU A 593 -11.93 -15.54 -40.89
CA GLU A 593 -12.29 -16.95 -40.66
C GLU A 593 -11.81 -17.47 -39.29
N GLY A 594 -12.76 -17.87 -38.43
CA GLY A 594 -12.48 -18.42 -37.11
C GLY A 594 -12.23 -17.38 -36.01
N ALA A 595 -12.44 -16.09 -36.28
CA ALA A 595 -12.29 -15.03 -35.31
C ALA A 595 -13.41 -15.06 -34.25
N THR A 596 -13.17 -15.75 -33.13
CA THR A 596 -14.12 -15.85 -32.03
C THR A 596 -13.42 -15.67 -30.68
N PHE A 597 -14.12 -15.13 -29.69
CA PHE A 597 -13.66 -15.14 -28.30
C PHE A 597 -14.85 -15.19 -27.31
N GLN A 598 -14.58 -15.66 -26.09
CA GLN A 598 -15.60 -15.84 -25.07
C GLN A 598 -15.67 -14.62 -24.15
N ILE A 599 -16.88 -14.10 -23.93
CA ILE A 599 -17.13 -13.14 -22.84
C ILE A 599 -17.19 -13.95 -21.54
N ASN A 600 -16.30 -13.65 -20.61
CA ASN A 600 -16.35 -14.20 -19.27
C ASN A 600 -16.91 -13.14 -18.32
N VAL A 601 -17.76 -13.56 -17.40
CA VAL A 601 -18.32 -12.68 -16.38
C VAL A 601 -17.94 -13.17 -15.00
N GLU A 602 -17.90 -12.25 -14.06
CA GLU A 602 -17.86 -12.49 -12.63
C GLU A 602 -19.19 -12.03 -12.04
N ILE A 603 -19.75 -12.79 -11.11
CA ILE A 603 -20.98 -12.48 -10.39
C ILE A 603 -20.63 -12.51 -8.91
N LEU A 604 -20.90 -11.42 -8.18
CA LEU A 604 -20.62 -11.33 -6.75
C LEU A 604 -21.91 -11.27 -5.91
N PRO A 605 -21.94 -11.95 -4.75
CA PRO A 605 -20.87 -12.80 -4.18
C PRO A 605 -20.60 -14.06 -5.02
N GLN A 606 -19.34 -14.52 -5.04
CA GLN A 606 -18.87 -15.55 -5.99
C GLN A 606 -19.61 -16.89 -5.82
N GLU A 607 -20.08 -17.19 -4.61
CA GLU A 607 -20.87 -18.37 -4.27
C GLU A 607 -22.15 -18.49 -5.10
N LEU A 608 -22.66 -17.38 -5.64
CA LEU A 608 -23.87 -17.33 -6.46
C LEU A 608 -23.59 -17.49 -7.96
N TYR A 609 -22.32 -17.63 -8.38
CA TYR A 609 -21.97 -17.71 -9.79
C TYR A 609 -22.71 -18.84 -10.53
N ASP A 610 -22.66 -20.07 -10.00
CA ASP A 610 -23.30 -21.24 -10.62
C ASP A 610 -24.84 -21.14 -10.65
N GLU A 611 -25.42 -20.34 -9.74
CA GLU A 611 -26.87 -20.11 -9.68
C GLU A 611 -27.34 -19.14 -10.77
N PHE A 612 -26.58 -18.08 -11.03
CA PHE A 612 -27.01 -16.99 -11.92
C PHE A 612 -26.37 -16.95 -13.30
N ILE A 613 -25.29 -17.71 -13.56
CA ILE A 613 -24.57 -17.63 -14.84
C ILE A 613 -25.46 -17.94 -16.05
N ASP A 614 -26.38 -18.91 -15.91
CA ASP A 614 -27.30 -19.29 -16.98
C ASP A 614 -28.39 -18.24 -17.25
N ASP A 615 -28.58 -17.28 -16.34
CA ASP A 615 -29.54 -16.16 -16.46
C ASP A 615 -28.89 -14.89 -17.06
N VAL A 616 -27.57 -14.89 -17.29
CA VAL A 616 -26.86 -13.74 -17.89
C VAL A 616 -27.19 -13.63 -19.37
N THR A 617 -27.55 -12.42 -19.80
CA THR A 617 -27.80 -12.11 -21.20
C THR A 617 -26.70 -11.23 -21.77
N TYR A 618 -26.27 -11.52 -23.00
CA TYR A 618 -25.18 -10.82 -23.68
C TYR A 618 -25.68 -10.04 -24.90
N SER A 619 -25.06 -8.89 -25.15
CA SER A 619 -25.24 -8.15 -26.39
C SER A 619 -23.94 -7.50 -26.84
N VAL A 620 -23.76 -7.41 -28.16
CA VAL A 620 -22.62 -6.72 -28.78
C VAL A 620 -23.08 -5.72 -29.83
N ASN A 621 -22.36 -4.62 -29.97
CA ASN A 621 -22.59 -3.62 -31.02
C ASN A 621 -21.28 -2.89 -31.38
N GLY A 622 -21.34 -1.96 -32.33
CA GLY A 622 -20.17 -1.15 -32.74
C GLY A 622 -19.40 -1.71 -33.94
N ILE A 623 -19.37 -3.03 -34.12
CA ILE A 623 -18.79 -3.69 -35.30
C ILE A 623 -19.89 -4.31 -36.16
N ASN A 624 -19.93 -3.95 -37.44
CA ASN A 624 -20.89 -4.50 -38.38
C ASN A 624 -20.59 -5.98 -38.65
N GLY A 625 -21.61 -6.84 -38.56
CA GLY A 625 -21.49 -8.29 -38.76
C GLY A 625 -21.01 -9.09 -37.54
N ALA A 626 -20.66 -8.43 -36.43
CA ALA A 626 -20.39 -9.11 -35.15
C ALA A 626 -21.66 -9.70 -34.54
N THR A 627 -21.56 -10.89 -33.96
CA THR A 627 -22.66 -11.55 -33.26
C THR A 627 -22.20 -12.13 -31.93
N VAL A 628 -23.14 -12.42 -31.04
CA VAL A 628 -22.88 -13.07 -29.75
C VAL A 628 -23.92 -14.15 -29.49
N SER A 629 -23.52 -15.30 -28.98
CA SER A 629 -24.42 -16.39 -28.59
C SER A 629 -25.08 -16.13 -27.22
N GLU A 630 -26.07 -16.95 -26.86
CA GLU A 630 -26.67 -16.96 -25.52
C GLU A 630 -25.64 -17.28 -24.43
N THR A 631 -24.58 -18.03 -24.75
CA THR A 631 -23.49 -18.36 -23.83
C THR A 631 -22.37 -17.32 -23.82
N GLY A 632 -22.51 -16.18 -24.50
CA GLY A 632 -21.49 -15.12 -24.53
C GLY A 632 -20.32 -15.35 -25.50
N LEU A 633 -20.41 -16.30 -26.44
CA LEU A 633 -19.40 -16.49 -27.48
C LEU A 633 -19.56 -15.42 -28.57
N VAL A 634 -18.57 -14.54 -28.71
CA VAL A 634 -18.52 -13.53 -29.76
C VAL A 634 -17.95 -14.14 -31.04
N ASP A 635 -18.62 -13.91 -32.16
CA ASP A 635 -18.20 -14.33 -33.50
C ASP A 635 -18.04 -13.12 -34.42
N LEU A 636 -16.80 -12.93 -34.90
CA LEU A 636 -16.35 -11.88 -35.82
C LEU A 636 -16.03 -12.42 -37.22
N THR A 637 -16.41 -13.66 -37.53
CA THR A 637 -16.10 -14.32 -38.81
C THR A 637 -16.64 -13.57 -40.02
N ASN A 638 -17.84 -12.98 -39.88
CA ASN A 638 -18.49 -12.18 -40.93
C ASN A 638 -18.47 -10.68 -40.63
N ALA A 639 -17.64 -10.25 -39.67
CA ALA A 639 -17.52 -8.87 -39.28
C ALA A 639 -16.58 -8.09 -40.21
N THR A 640 -16.75 -6.76 -40.25
CA THR A 640 -15.82 -5.84 -40.92
C THR A 640 -15.55 -4.65 -40.02
N ALA A 641 -14.29 -4.41 -39.68
CA ALA A 641 -13.87 -3.31 -38.82
C ALA A 641 -13.64 -2.00 -39.59
N GLY A 642 -13.35 -2.07 -40.90
CA GLY A 642 -13.09 -0.93 -41.77
C GLY A 642 -11.64 -0.42 -41.67
N ASP A 643 -11.28 0.53 -42.54
CA ASP A 643 -9.88 0.96 -42.81
C ASP A 643 -9.08 1.46 -41.59
N ASN A 644 -9.71 1.83 -40.47
CA ASN A 644 -9.01 2.26 -39.24
C ASN A 644 -9.31 1.38 -38.03
N GLY A 645 -9.93 0.22 -38.22
CA GLY A 645 -10.54 -0.55 -37.15
C GLY A 645 -11.81 0.06 -36.58
N GLY A 646 -12.40 -0.63 -35.61
CA GLY A 646 -13.55 -0.18 -34.85
C GLY A 646 -13.52 -0.68 -33.41
N THR A 647 -14.54 -0.33 -32.62
CA THR A 647 -14.67 -0.79 -31.24
C THR A 647 -15.92 -1.64 -31.11
N LEU A 648 -15.74 -2.88 -30.65
CA LEU A 648 -16.84 -3.75 -30.24
C LEU A 648 -17.22 -3.38 -28.81
N ASN A 649 -18.45 -2.88 -28.63
CA ASN A 649 -19.02 -2.65 -27.31
C ASN A 649 -19.76 -3.92 -26.87
N ILE A 650 -19.45 -4.41 -25.69
CA ILE A 650 -19.98 -5.63 -25.10
C ILE A 650 -20.79 -5.24 -23.86
N LYS A 651 -21.95 -5.87 -23.68
CA LYS A 651 -22.77 -5.71 -22.49
C LYS A 651 -23.25 -7.08 -22.01
N ALA A 652 -23.06 -7.34 -20.72
CA ALA A 652 -23.68 -8.45 -20.00
C ALA A 652 -24.74 -7.89 -19.02
N THR A 653 -25.86 -8.59 -18.87
CA THR A 653 -26.98 -8.14 -18.02
C THR A 653 -27.57 -9.30 -17.25
N LEU A 654 -27.76 -9.10 -15.95
CA LEU A 654 -28.35 -10.05 -15.01
C LEU A 654 -29.49 -9.38 -14.25
N ILE A 655 -30.62 -10.08 -14.08
CA ILE A 655 -31.74 -9.62 -13.24
C ILE A 655 -31.70 -10.43 -11.95
N SER A 656 -31.51 -9.76 -10.82
CA SER A 656 -31.36 -10.35 -9.49
C SER A 656 -32.34 -9.67 -8.52
N GLY A 657 -33.42 -10.36 -8.17
CA GLY A 657 -34.55 -9.77 -7.44
C GLY A 657 -35.15 -8.57 -8.20
N ASN A 658 -35.20 -7.41 -7.56
CA ASN A 658 -35.64 -6.15 -8.20
C ASN A 658 -34.50 -5.39 -8.90
N LYS A 659 -33.25 -5.89 -8.84
CA LYS A 659 -32.07 -5.22 -9.39
C LYS A 659 -31.80 -5.70 -10.82
N THR A 660 -31.43 -4.77 -11.68
CA THR A 660 -30.81 -5.07 -12.99
C THR A 660 -29.34 -4.71 -12.89
N LEU A 661 -28.48 -5.72 -12.94
CA LEU A 661 -27.02 -5.57 -12.91
C LEU A 661 -26.49 -5.58 -14.33
N GLU A 662 -25.57 -4.68 -14.64
CA GLU A 662 -25.01 -4.53 -15.98
C GLU A 662 -23.50 -4.40 -15.91
N ALA A 663 -22.80 -5.14 -16.77
CA ALA A 663 -21.38 -4.98 -17.01
C ALA A 663 -21.15 -4.58 -18.46
N THR A 664 -20.21 -3.66 -18.70
CA THR A 664 -19.83 -3.23 -20.04
C THR A 664 -18.34 -3.40 -20.27
N GLY A 665 -17.97 -3.77 -21.49
CA GLY A 665 -16.57 -3.89 -21.89
C GLY A 665 -16.38 -3.51 -23.35
N PHE A 666 -15.13 -3.26 -23.73
CA PHE A 666 -14.78 -2.76 -25.06
C PHE A 666 -13.61 -3.55 -25.61
N VAL A 667 -13.69 -3.94 -26.88
CA VAL A 667 -12.61 -4.62 -27.60
C VAL A 667 -12.36 -3.87 -28.91
N PRO A 668 -11.18 -3.26 -29.10
CA PRO A 668 -10.71 -2.83 -30.42
C PRO A 668 -10.69 -4.00 -31.40
N VAL A 669 -11.28 -3.82 -32.59
CA VAL A 669 -11.33 -4.84 -33.64
C VAL A 669 -10.74 -4.28 -34.93
N TYR A 670 -9.93 -5.08 -35.60
CA TYR A 670 -9.25 -4.71 -36.84
C TYR A 670 -9.48 -5.77 -37.93
N ASP A 671 -9.38 -5.39 -39.21
CA ASP A 671 -9.41 -6.38 -40.31
C ASP A 671 -8.01 -7.03 -40.52
N GLY A 672 -6.97 -6.43 -39.95
CA GLY A 672 -5.57 -6.85 -40.01
C GLY A 672 -4.64 -5.67 -39.72
N PHE A 673 -3.32 -5.92 -39.70
CA PHE A 673 -2.34 -4.83 -39.72
C PHE A 673 -2.04 -4.41 -41.16
N GLU A 674 -1.90 -3.10 -41.40
CA GLU A 674 -1.64 -2.51 -42.72
C GLU A 674 -0.15 -2.31 -42.99
N SER A 675 0.59 -1.83 -42.00
CA SER A 675 2.03 -1.53 -42.12
C SER A 675 2.76 -1.59 -40.79
N ILE A 676 4.07 -1.78 -40.86
CA ILE A 676 5.01 -1.65 -39.74
C ILE A 676 6.14 -0.70 -40.14
N GLU A 677 6.55 0.18 -39.23
CA GLU A 677 7.64 1.14 -39.44
C GLU A 677 8.63 1.09 -38.26
N MET A 678 9.93 1.18 -38.56
CA MET A 678 10.95 1.41 -37.53
C MET A 678 10.79 2.84 -36.99
N THR A 679 10.83 2.99 -35.67
CA THR A 679 10.68 4.29 -35.00
C THR A 679 11.94 4.78 -34.29
N ASN A 680 13.03 4.02 -34.38
CA ASN A 680 14.35 4.47 -33.91
C ASN A 680 14.72 5.82 -34.51
N THR A 681 15.25 6.71 -33.66
CA THR A 681 15.71 8.04 -34.08
C THR A 681 17.23 8.12 -34.20
N GLU A 682 17.92 7.12 -33.66
CA GLU A 682 19.36 6.96 -33.69
C GLU A 682 19.82 6.69 -35.12
N THR A 683 20.90 7.37 -35.52
CA THR A 683 21.54 7.17 -36.83
C THR A 683 22.86 6.41 -36.73
N SER A 684 23.31 6.13 -35.51
CA SER A 684 24.57 5.44 -35.24
C SER A 684 24.51 4.65 -33.93
N ILE A 685 25.41 3.68 -33.81
CA ILE A 685 25.72 2.93 -32.59
C ILE A 685 27.24 2.90 -32.42
N ASP A 686 27.71 3.00 -31.19
CA ASP A 686 29.13 2.91 -30.90
C ASP A 686 29.56 1.43 -30.79
N GLU A 687 30.81 1.16 -31.14
CA GLU A 687 31.47 -0.10 -30.85
C GLU A 687 31.39 -0.43 -29.35
N GLY A 688 31.00 -1.66 -29.01
CA GLY A 688 30.80 -2.12 -27.62
C GLY A 688 29.43 -1.80 -27.02
N ASP A 689 28.60 -1.00 -27.68
CA ASP A 689 27.30 -0.57 -27.14
C ASP A 689 26.13 -1.45 -27.57
N SER A 690 24.97 -1.18 -26.96
CA SER A 690 23.68 -1.73 -27.36
C SER A 690 22.63 -0.64 -27.59
N LEU A 691 21.67 -0.91 -28.49
CA LEU A 691 20.56 -0.04 -28.85
C LEU A 691 19.23 -0.78 -28.76
N ILE A 692 18.25 -0.17 -28.08
CA ILE A 692 16.87 -0.67 -28.05
C ILE A 692 16.18 -0.31 -29.37
N LEU A 693 15.77 -1.32 -30.10
CA LEU A 693 15.01 -1.22 -31.34
C LEU A 693 13.52 -0.99 -31.04
N THR A 694 12.94 -0.05 -31.78
CA THR A 694 11.54 0.34 -31.63
C THR A 694 10.85 0.38 -32.99
N SER A 695 9.56 0.07 -32.98
CA SER A 695 8.71 0.07 -34.17
C SER A 695 7.27 0.43 -33.82
N SER A 696 6.49 0.75 -34.85
CA SER A 696 5.07 1.06 -34.74
C SER A 696 4.29 0.32 -35.82
N LEU A 697 3.14 -0.24 -35.44
CA LEU A 697 2.17 -0.86 -36.35
C LEU A 697 1.07 0.14 -36.72
N THR A 698 0.46 -0.06 -37.88
CA THR A 698 -0.79 0.62 -38.25
C THR A 698 -1.88 -0.42 -38.43
N PRO A 699 -2.92 -0.43 -37.57
CA PRO A 699 -3.10 0.38 -36.37
C PRO A 699 -2.10 0.02 -35.25
N ASN A 700 -1.79 0.98 -34.37
CA ASN A 700 -0.77 0.79 -33.35
C ASN A 700 -1.30 -0.04 -32.19
N VAL A 701 -0.60 -1.12 -31.88
CA VAL A 701 -0.92 -2.05 -30.79
C VAL A 701 0.38 -2.38 -30.07
N ASN A 702 0.55 -1.87 -28.85
CA ASN A 702 1.82 -1.92 -28.13
C ASN A 702 2.23 -3.35 -27.71
N THR A 703 1.27 -4.25 -27.59
CA THR A 703 1.47 -5.66 -27.19
C THR A 703 1.62 -6.61 -28.37
N ALA A 704 1.64 -6.10 -29.60
CA ALA A 704 1.83 -6.91 -30.79
C ALA A 704 3.26 -7.47 -30.84
N ASP A 705 3.39 -8.78 -31.09
CA ASP A 705 4.69 -9.43 -31.26
C ASP A 705 5.42 -8.90 -32.51
N VAL A 706 6.51 -8.16 -32.27
CA VAL A 706 7.42 -7.67 -33.31
C VAL A 706 8.79 -8.32 -33.15
N THR A 707 9.35 -8.78 -34.26
CA THR A 707 10.72 -9.32 -34.33
C THR A 707 11.62 -8.38 -35.12
N TYR A 708 12.89 -8.29 -34.74
CA TYR A 708 13.88 -7.46 -35.43
C TYR A 708 14.99 -8.32 -36.04
N VAL A 709 15.42 -7.96 -37.24
CA VAL A 709 16.38 -8.75 -38.02
C VAL A 709 17.49 -7.88 -38.61
N ILE A 710 18.73 -8.36 -38.50
CA ILE A 710 19.89 -7.82 -39.23
C ILE A 710 19.81 -8.35 -40.66
N THR A 711 19.89 -7.45 -41.64
CA THR A 711 19.72 -7.76 -43.06
C THR A 711 21.04 -7.92 -43.83
N ASP A 712 22.17 -7.52 -43.24
CA ASP A 712 23.51 -7.69 -43.82
C ASP A 712 23.96 -9.16 -43.89
N GLU A 713 24.37 -9.62 -45.07
CA GLU A 713 24.84 -11.02 -45.26
C GLU A 713 26.33 -11.24 -45.01
N GLY A 714 27.10 -10.14 -44.82
CA GLY A 714 28.56 -10.14 -44.66
C GLY A 714 29.03 -10.88 -43.41
N TRP A 715 30.24 -11.45 -43.46
CA TRP A 715 30.82 -12.16 -42.32
C TRP A 715 31.02 -11.25 -41.10
N GLN A 716 31.20 -9.95 -41.31
CA GLN A 716 31.42 -8.94 -40.27
C GLN A 716 30.17 -8.76 -39.39
N ALA A 717 28.99 -8.58 -40.00
CA ALA A 717 27.73 -8.45 -39.25
C ALA A 717 27.46 -9.70 -38.39
N LYS A 718 27.77 -10.90 -38.92
CA LYS A 718 27.63 -12.16 -38.17
C LYS A 718 28.65 -12.34 -37.05
N ALA A 719 29.84 -11.74 -37.18
CA ALA A 719 30.92 -11.86 -36.21
C ALA A 719 30.84 -10.80 -35.10
N PHE A 720 30.28 -9.61 -35.42
CA PHE A 720 30.39 -8.42 -34.57
C PHE A 720 29.05 -7.81 -34.14
N ALA A 721 27.90 -8.31 -34.61
CA ALA A 721 26.59 -7.78 -34.23
C ALA A 721 25.59 -8.89 -33.86
N LYS A 722 24.69 -8.59 -32.93
CA LYS A 722 23.65 -9.52 -32.46
C LYS A 722 22.36 -8.78 -32.12
N ILE A 723 21.21 -9.42 -32.33
CA ILE A 723 19.92 -8.97 -31.80
C ILE A 723 19.40 -10.02 -30.81
N GLU A 724 19.03 -9.57 -29.60
CA GLU A 724 18.30 -10.36 -28.60
C GLU A 724 17.00 -9.65 -28.22
N GLY A 725 15.86 -10.24 -28.57
CA GLY A 725 14.56 -9.57 -28.44
C GLY A 725 14.51 -8.32 -29.32
N ASN A 726 14.48 -7.16 -28.68
CA ASN A 726 14.55 -5.85 -29.34
C ASN A 726 15.85 -5.10 -29.05
N VAL A 727 16.91 -5.75 -28.58
CA VAL A 727 18.21 -5.09 -28.32
C VAL A 727 19.21 -5.50 -29.38
N LEU A 728 19.74 -4.52 -30.13
CA LEU A 728 20.92 -4.68 -30.98
C LEU A 728 22.18 -4.45 -30.15
N SER A 729 23.20 -5.29 -30.27
CA SER A 729 24.51 -5.10 -29.66
C SER A 729 25.63 -5.19 -30.69
N ILE A 730 26.65 -4.34 -30.57
CA ILE A 730 27.87 -4.36 -31.38
C ILE A 730 29.05 -4.74 -30.48
N ASN A 731 29.87 -5.70 -30.91
CA ASN A 731 31.04 -6.14 -30.16
C ASN A 731 32.08 -5.03 -30.03
N GLU A 732 33.01 -5.21 -29.08
CA GLU A 732 34.25 -4.45 -29.04
C GLU A 732 35.30 -5.00 -30.03
N ASN A 733 36.27 -4.17 -30.37
CA ASN A 733 37.40 -4.45 -31.24
C ASN A 733 36.98 -4.94 -32.64
N ILE A 734 36.05 -4.23 -33.25
CA ILE A 734 35.53 -4.58 -34.58
C ILE A 734 36.55 -4.25 -35.67
N SER A 735 36.41 -4.92 -36.81
CA SER A 735 37.22 -4.60 -37.99
C SER A 735 37.01 -3.14 -38.41
N THR A 736 38.08 -2.42 -38.73
CA THR A 736 38.02 -1.02 -39.20
C THR A 736 37.19 -0.82 -40.47
N SER A 737 36.93 -1.89 -41.22
CA SER A 737 36.07 -1.87 -42.41
C SER A 737 34.58 -2.12 -42.13
N PHE A 738 34.20 -2.43 -40.89
CA PHE A 738 32.81 -2.61 -40.47
C PHE A 738 32.24 -1.27 -39.96
N THR A 739 31.56 -0.54 -40.84
CA THR A 739 31.16 0.85 -40.59
C THR A 739 29.66 1.09 -40.58
N THR A 740 28.83 0.12 -40.99
CA THR A 740 27.37 0.26 -41.08
C THR A 740 26.66 -1.06 -40.78
N ILE A 741 25.40 -0.99 -40.34
CA ILE A 741 24.51 -2.14 -40.14
C ILE A 741 23.06 -1.78 -40.52
N HIS A 742 22.33 -2.73 -41.11
CA HIS A 742 21.00 -2.56 -41.67
C HIS A 742 19.97 -3.46 -40.97
N ILE A 743 18.87 -2.87 -40.49
CA ILE A 743 17.89 -3.54 -39.61
C ILE A 743 16.47 -3.33 -40.11
N LYS A 744 15.62 -4.35 -39.95
CA LYS A 744 14.16 -4.29 -40.17
C LYS A 744 13.39 -4.87 -39.01
N ALA A 745 12.14 -4.43 -38.86
CA ALA A 745 11.11 -5.05 -38.03
C ALA A 745 10.16 -5.89 -38.88
N GLN A 746 9.69 -7.00 -38.32
CA GLN A 746 8.75 -7.93 -38.94
C GLN A 746 7.67 -8.33 -37.94
N ALA A 747 6.40 -8.28 -38.37
CA ALA A 747 5.26 -8.71 -37.58
C ALA A 747 4.07 -9.08 -38.49
N TYR A 748 3.37 -10.17 -38.19
CA TYR A 748 2.14 -10.58 -38.91
C TYR A 748 2.25 -10.63 -40.45
N GLY A 749 3.43 -11.00 -40.97
CA GLY A 749 3.69 -11.04 -42.42
C GLY A 749 4.00 -9.68 -43.07
N LEU A 750 4.06 -8.61 -42.30
CA LEU A 750 4.54 -7.29 -42.71
C LEU A 750 6.04 -7.13 -42.41
N GLU A 751 6.71 -6.33 -43.24
CA GLU A 751 8.11 -5.95 -43.05
C GLU A 751 8.25 -4.42 -43.11
N SER A 752 9.07 -3.87 -42.23
CA SER A 752 9.33 -2.44 -42.23
C SER A 752 10.30 -2.05 -43.36
N LYS A 753 10.40 -0.74 -43.60
CA LYS A 753 11.59 -0.21 -44.28
C LYS A 753 12.83 -0.51 -43.44
N GLU A 754 13.93 -0.71 -44.15
CA GLU A 754 15.26 -0.83 -43.54
C GLU A 754 15.69 0.51 -42.94
N ILE A 755 16.31 0.46 -41.77
CA ILE A 755 17.13 1.56 -41.26
C ILE A 755 18.60 1.18 -41.38
N GLU A 756 19.44 2.18 -41.65
CA GLU A 756 20.90 2.07 -41.69
C GLU A 756 21.45 2.80 -40.46
N LEU A 757 22.25 2.12 -39.66
CA LEU A 757 22.98 2.69 -38.53
C LEU A 757 24.47 2.73 -38.87
N GLN A 758 25.10 3.90 -38.70
CA GLN A 758 26.55 4.01 -38.74
C GLN A 758 27.16 3.37 -37.49
N ILE A 759 28.34 2.77 -37.62
CA ILE A 759 29.08 2.20 -36.49
C ILE A 759 30.26 3.09 -36.18
N ASN A 760 30.22 3.74 -35.01
CA ASN A 760 31.32 4.60 -34.55
C ASN A 760 32.38 3.72 -33.89
N GLN A 761 33.62 3.82 -34.36
CA GLN A 761 34.75 3.04 -33.87
C GLN A 761 35.63 3.84 -32.92
N PHE A 762 36.31 3.14 -32.02
CA PHE A 762 37.26 3.77 -31.10
C PHE A 762 38.54 4.24 -31.80
N LYS A 763 39.02 5.42 -31.40
CA LYS A 763 40.35 5.94 -31.71
C LYS A 763 41.34 5.58 -30.60
N ASP A 764 42.54 5.20 -31.03
CA ASP A 764 43.67 4.95 -30.14
C ASP A 764 44.48 6.22 -29.87
N ILE A 765 45.05 6.31 -28.66
CA ILE A 765 46.08 7.29 -28.33
C ILE A 765 47.26 6.62 -27.61
N LYS A 766 48.48 7.14 -27.85
CA LYS A 766 49.76 6.60 -27.35
C LYS A 766 49.82 6.38 -25.83
N ASN A 767 49.10 7.19 -25.05
CA ASN A 767 49.01 7.09 -23.58
C ASN A 767 47.57 6.82 -23.13
N GLY A 768 46.84 5.99 -23.87
CA GLY A 768 45.44 5.67 -23.56
C GLY A 768 45.27 4.85 -22.28
N ASN A 769 46.33 4.16 -21.85
CA ASN A 769 46.39 3.43 -20.58
C ASN A 769 47.28 4.19 -19.60
N ASN A 770 46.68 4.76 -18.55
CA ASN A 770 47.38 5.55 -17.55
C ASN A 770 47.46 4.78 -16.22
N ILE A 771 48.69 4.59 -15.73
CA ILE A 771 49.02 3.81 -14.54
C ILE A 771 49.58 4.75 -13.47
N HIS A 772 48.94 4.77 -12.30
CA HIS A 772 49.44 5.41 -11.09
C HIS A 772 50.01 4.34 -10.16
N TYR A 773 51.28 4.44 -9.81
CA TYR A 773 51.92 3.51 -8.87
C TYR A 773 51.72 3.98 -7.42
N GLU A 774 52.10 3.14 -6.46
CA GLU A 774 52.02 3.47 -5.04
C GLU A 774 52.66 4.84 -4.74
N GLY A 775 51.86 5.75 -4.18
CA GLY A 775 52.29 7.11 -3.82
C GLY A 775 52.09 8.18 -4.89
N ASP A 776 51.55 7.85 -6.08
CA ASP A 776 51.12 8.83 -7.07
C ASP A 776 49.72 9.38 -6.73
N GLU A 777 49.67 10.68 -6.44
CA GLU A 777 48.46 11.40 -6.05
C GLU A 777 47.96 12.36 -7.15
N THR A 778 48.56 12.30 -8.35
CA THR A 778 48.18 13.15 -9.47
C THR A 778 46.90 12.66 -10.14
N ASP A 779 46.24 13.53 -10.91
CA ASP A 779 45.05 13.17 -11.71
C ASP A 779 45.45 12.41 -12.98
N PHE A 780 44.59 11.49 -13.44
CA PHE A 780 44.82 10.70 -14.65
C PHE A 780 44.69 11.59 -15.88
N SER A 781 45.77 11.75 -16.65
CA SER A 781 45.83 12.66 -17.79
C SER A 781 46.02 11.94 -19.13
N TYR A 782 45.22 12.33 -20.12
CA TYR A 782 45.19 11.76 -21.48
C TYR A 782 45.31 12.90 -22.49
N SER A 783 46.31 12.83 -23.36
CA SER A 783 46.61 13.88 -24.36
C SER A 783 46.30 13.41 -25.78
N ASN A 784 46.11 14.37 -26.70
CA ASN A 784 45.79 14.14 -28.11
C ASN A 784 44.36 13.62 -28.36
N ILE A 785 43.43 13.97 -27.46
CA ILE A 785 42.00 13.78 -27.71
C ILE A 785 41.53 14.95 -28.59
N SER A 786 40.93 14.63 -29.73
CA SER A 786 40.46 15.62 -30.71
C SER A 786 39.10 16.20 -30.32
N GLY A 787 38.76 17.36 -30.88
CA GLY A 787 37.57 18.12 -30.52
C GLY A 787 37.82 19.29 -29.59
N THR A 788 36.78 20.10 -29.42
CA THR A 788 36.79 21.32 -28.60
C THR A 788 36.07 21.16 -27.27
N SER A 789 35.27 20.10 -27.12
CA SER A 789 34.54 19.76 -25.91
C SER A 789 34.24 18.27 -25.80
N ILE A 790 34.05 17.79 -24.58
CA ILE A 790 33.59 16.43 -24.29
C ILE A 790 32.06 16.42 -24.25
N GLU A 791 31.43 15.46 -24.93
CA GLU A 791 30.00 15.19 -24.82
C GLU A 791 29.73 14.39 -23.54
N TYR A 792 30.48 13.32 -23.33
CA TYR A 792 30.48 12.58 -22.07
C TYR A 792 31.81 11.82 -21.85
N VAL A 793 32.08 11.56 -20.57
CA VAL A 793 33.07 10.58 -20.11
C VAL A 793 32.31 9.53 -19.33
N GLU A 794 32.52 8.28 -19.67
CA GLU A 794 31.94 7.13 -19.01
C GLU A 794 33.05 6.29 -18.40
N PHE A 795 32.94 5.97 -17.12
CA PHE A 795 33.88 5.21 -16.32
C PHE A 795 33.18 3.95 -15.84
N ASP A 796 33.64 2.77 -16.27
CA ASP A 796 33.00 1.47 -16.03
C ASP A 796 31.47 1.50 -16.25
N ASP A 797 31.07 1.95 -17.44
CA ASP A 797 29.67 2.07 -17.88
C ASP A 797 28.83 3.12 -17.11
N ILE A 798 29.47 3.98 -16.30
CA ILE A 798 28.84 5.07 -15.56
C ILE A 798 29.30 6.43 -16.08
N ILE A 799 28.37 7.25 -16.56
CA ILE A 799 28.67 8.63 -16.98
C ILE A 799 29.13 9.45 -15.77
N LEU A 800 30.32 10.04 -15.88
CA LEU A 800 30.89 10.91 -14.86
C LEU A 800 30.25 12.29 -14.88
N ASP A 801 30.00 12.83 -13.69
CA ASP A 801 29.63 14.22 -13.52
C ASP A 801 30.71 15.17 -14.07
N VAL A 802 30.29 16.30 -14.64
CA VAL A 802 31.17 17.31 -15.26
C VAL A 802 32.23 17.88 -14.28
N GLY A 803 32.05 17.70 -12.96
CA GLY A 803 33.02 18.10 -11.93
C GLY A 803 34.16 17.09 -11.69
N SER A 804 34.03 15.86 -12.19
CA SER A 804 34.96 14.75 -11.94
C SER A 804 36.09 14.67 -12.97
N TYR A 805 36.01 15.45 -14.05
CA TYR A 805 37.05 15.57 -15.07
C TYR A 805 37.16 17.00 -15.61
N SER A 806 38.24 17.29 -16.32
CA SER A 806 38.44 18.54 -17.06
C SER A 806 39.01 18.27 -18.43
N PHE A 807 38.66 19.10 -19.42
CA PHE A 807 39.18 19.01 -20.78
C PHE A 807 39.67 20.38 -21.26
N THR A 808 40.95 20.50 -21.59
CA THR A 808 41.55 21.75 -22.07
C THR A 808 42.68 21.45 -23.05
N ASP A 809 42.68 22.14 -24.20
CA ASP A 809 43.71 22.03 -25.23
C ASP A 809 44.03 20.58 -25.67
N GLY A 810 43.00 19.73 -25.79
CA GLY A 810 43.14 18.33 -26.21
C GLY A 810 43.65 17.39 -25.12
N VAL A 811 43.62 17.83 -23.85
CA VAL A 811 44.01 17.04 -22.68
C VAL A 811 42.79 16.82 -21.78
N LEU A 812 42.42 15.54 -21.58
CA LEU A 812 41.44 15.11 -20.59
C LEU A 812 42.17 14.78 -19.28
N SER A 813 41.68 15.31 -18.16
CA SER A 813 42.17 15.01 -16.81
C SER A 813 41.03 14.49 -15.96
N ILE A 814 41.11 13.26 -15.46
CA ILE A 814 40.12 12.63 -14.58
C ILE A 814 40.68 12.60 -13.16
N SER A 815 39.87 12.98 -12.17
CA SER A 815 40.35 13.08 -10.79
C SER A 815 40.91 11.74 -10.30
N ASN A 816 42.06 11.77 -9.62
CA ASN A 816 42.66 10.58 -8.98
C ASN A 816 41.68 9.86 -8.05
N SER A 817 40.77 10.61 -7.43
CA SER A 817 39.77 10.08 -6.49
C SER A 817 38.69 9.20 -7.13
N THR A 818 38.57 9.23 -8.47
CA THR A 818 37.60 8.43 -9.23
C THR A 818 37.92 6.93 -9.16
N VAL A 819 39.21 6.58 -9.13
CA VAL A 819 39.69 5.20 -8.97
C VAL A 819 39.96 4.94 -7.49
N THR A 820 39.22 4.04 -6.85
CA THR A 820 39.28 3.86 -5.38
C THR A 820 40.03 2.61 -4.94
N ASP A 821 40.12 1.64 -5.82
CA ASP A 821 40.74 0.33 -5.67
C ASP A 821 42.11 0.28 -6.37
N THR A 822 42.91 -0.70 -5.98
CA THR A 822 44.24 -0.96 -6.55
C THR A 822 44.25 -2.30 -7.26
N ASP A 823 45.14 -2.43 -8.24
CA ASP A 823 45.33 -3.60 -9.08
C ASP A 823 44.07 -3.96 -9.90
N VAL A 824 43.27 -2.95 -10.24
CA VAL A 824 42.07 -3.04 -11.09
C VAL A 824 42.20 -2.04 -12.24
N MET A 825 41.96 -2.50 -13.46
CA MET A 825 42.02 -1.71 -14.68
C MET A 825 40.61 -1.24 -15.06
N HIS A 826 40.35 0.06 -14.90
CA HIS A 826 39.04 0.65 -15.16
C HIS A 826 38.93 1.15 -16.60
N LYS A 827 37.82 0.84 -17.27
CA LYS A 827 37.57 1.25 -18.65
C LYS A 827 36.96 2.63 -18.68
N ILE A 828 37.47 3.48 -19.57
CA ILE A 828 36.99 4.84 -19.77
C ILE A 828 36.62 5.02 -21.24
N LYS A 829 35.35 5.34 -21.50
CA LYS A 829 34.83 5.71 -22.81
C LYS A 829 34.65 7.22 -22.88
N VAL A 830 35.15 7.84 -23.95
CA VAL A 830 35.06 9.29 -24.14
C VAL A 830 34.48 9.58 -25.50
N LYS A 831 33.41 10.37 -25.53
CA LYS A 831 32.86 10.96 -26.76
C LYS A 831 33.11 12.46 -26.75
N THR A 832 33.73 12.97 -27.80
CA THR A 832 33.90 14.40 -28.03
C THR A 832 32.91 14.90 -29.05
N ASN A 833 32.83 16.23 -29.19
CA ASN A 833 31.94 16.89 -30.14
C ASN A 833 32.34 16.72 -31.62
N GLU A 834 33.41 15.97 -31.91
CA GLU A 834 33.77 15.58 -33.28
C GLU A 834 33.06 14.29 -33.68
N GLU A 835 32.70 14.19 -34.96
CA GLU A 835 31.93 13.06 -35.52
C GLU A 835 32.60 11.72 -35.23
N ASP A 836 33.92 11.64 -35.41
CA ASP A 836 34.76 10.49 -35.14
C ASP A 836 35.47 10.58 -33.77
N GLY A 837 34.99 11.43 -32.86
CA GLY A 837 35.60 11.74 -31.56
C GLY A 837 35.39 10.69 -30.46
N LEU A 838 35.39 9.39 -30.80
CA LEU A 838 35.17 8.31 -29.85
C LEU A 838 36.51 7.69 -29.42
N TYR A 839 36.78 7.61 -28.11
CA TYR A 839 38.06 7.14 -27.55
C TYR A 839 37.86 6.12 -26.43
N ARG A 840 38.75 5.11 -26.41
CA ARG A 840 38.84 4.10 -25.35
C ARG A 840 40.13 4.32 -24.57
N LEU A 841 40.00 4.47 -23.26
CA LEU A 841 41.07 4.80 -22.33
C LEU A 841 40.98 3.88 -21.10
N TYR A 842 42.03 3.84 -20.30
CA TYR A 842 42.09 3.07 -19.06
C TYR A 842 42.84 3.79 -17.95
N ALA A 843 42.35 3.63 -16.73
CA ALA A 843 42.98 4.10 -15.51
C ALA A 843 43.22 2.93 -14.56
N THR A 844 44.42 2.84 -13.99
CA THR A 844 44.77 1.81 -13.00
C THR A 844 45.62 2.40 -11.88
N LYS A 845 45.33 2.04 -10.63
CA LYS A 845 46.26 2.23 -9.51
C LYS A 845 46.94 0.93 -9.17
N LEU A 846 48.27 0.87 -9.15
CA LEU A 846 49.02 -0.32 -8.75
C LEU A 846 49.45 -0.24 -7.30
N SER A 847 49.38 -1.37 -6.59
CA SER A 847 49.73 -1.43 -5.17
C SER A 847 51.22 -1.39 -4.89
N HIS A 848 52.07 -1.46 -5.92
CA HIS A 848 53.53 -1.44 -5.78
C HIS A 848 54.13 -0.13 -6.29
N GLU A 849 55.32 0.18 -5.80
CA GLU A 849 56.11 1.34 -6.23
C GLU A 849 56.51 1.25 -7.70
N LYS A 850 56.68 2.42 -8.34
CA LYS A 850 57.10 2.53 -9.73
C LYS A 850 58.50 1.96 -9.94
N TYR A 851 58.66 1.13 -10.97
CA TYR A 851 59.98 0.73 -11.43
C TYR A 851 60.60 1.90 -12.22
N ASP A 852 61.43 2.69 -11.56
CA ASP A 852 62.28 3.69 -12.19
C ASP A 852 63.76 3.29 -12.11
N LEU A 853 64.65 4.10 -12.71
CA LEU A 853 66.07 3.78 -12.73
C LEU A 853 66.70 3.76 -11.32
N ASP A 854 66.16 4.51 -10.37
CA ASP A 854 66.66 4.52 -9.00
C ASP A 854 66.18 3.29 -8.23
N TRP A 855 64.95 2.84 -8.47
CA TRP A 855 64.45 1.55 -8.00
C TRP A 855 65.34 0.39 -8.49
N ILE A 856 65.64 0.36 -9.80
CA ILE A 856 66.53 -0.66 -10.39
C ILE A 856 67.89 -0.69 -9.69
N LYS A 857 68.53 0.47 -9.51
CA LYS A 857 69.84 0.57 -8.82
C LYS A 857 69.77 0.05 -7.39
N ASN A 858 68.66 0.31 -6.68
CA ASN A 858 68.48 -0.15 -5.31
C ASN A 858 68.22 -1.67 -5.26
N ALA A 859 67.40 -2.20 -6.17
CA ALA A 859 67.04 -3.61 -6.22
C ALA A 859 68.19 -4.51 -6.67
N PHE A 860 68.97 -4.07 -7.67
CA PHE A 860 69.98 -4.91 -8.34
C PHE A 860 71.43 -4.41 -8.18
N GLY A 861 71.65 -3.23 -7.58
CA GLY A 861 72.99 -2.69 -7.37
C GLY A 861 73.70 -2.33 -8.68
N THR A 862 74.67 -3.15 -9.10
CA THR A 862 75.34 -3.05 -10.41
C THR A 862 75.05 -4.24 -11.33
N ASP A 863 74.15 -5.14 -10.92
CA ASP A 863 73.82 -6.40 -11.62
C ASP A 863 72.60 -6.23 -12.53
N TYR A 864 72.68 -5.26 -13.44
CA TYR A 864 71.71 -5.03 -14.51
C TYR A 864 72.42 -4.44 -15.74
N ILE A 865 71.73 -4.48 -16.88
CA ILE A 865 72.26 -4.01 -18.17
C ILE A 865 71.38 -2.88 -18.68
N GLU A 866 71.95 -1.68 -18.79
CA GLU A 866 71.31 -0.56 -19.46
C GLU A 866 71.37 -0.73 -20.99
N ILE A 867 70.24 -0.46 -21.64
CA ILE A 867 70.09 -0.40 -23.08
C ILE A 867 69.69 1.03 -23.44
N ASP A 868 70.66 1.76 -23.98
CA ASP A 868 70.56 3.19 -24.32
C ASP A 868 70.39 3.43 -25.83
N SER A 869 70.45 2.38 -26.65
CA SER A 869 70.49 2.46 -28.10
C SER A 869 70.20 1.11 -28.77
N LEU A 870 69.82 1.15 -30.05
CA LEU A 870 69.62 -0.05 -30.88
C LEU A 870 70.88 -0.91 -30.97
N GLU A 871 72.07 -0.30 -31.02
CA GLU A 871 73.35 -1.02 -31.04
C GLU A 871 73.54 -1.83 -29.76
N THR A 872 73.28 -1.22 -28.60
CA THR A 872 73.33 -1.90 -27.30
C THR A 872 72.28 -3.00 -27.21
N PHE A 873 71.06 -2.76 -27.70
CA PHE A 873 70.00 -3.77 -27.74
C PHE A 873 70.44 -5.02 -28.52
N LYS A 874 70.90 -4.84 -29.77
CA LYS A 874 71.33 -5.94 -30.64
C LYS A 874 72.57 -6.68 -30.16
N LYS A 875 73.42 -6.02 -29.36
CA LYS A 875 74.58 -6.67 -28.72
C LYS A 875 74.17 -7.80 -27.77
N TYR A 876 73.04 -7.64 -27.08
CA TYR A 876 72.53 -8.63 -26.12
C TYR A 876 71.44 -9.53 -26.73
N PHE A 877 70.63 -8.97 -27.63
CA PHE A 877 69.54 -9.67 -28.31
C PHE A 877 69.76 -9.69 -29.84
N PRO A 878 70.43 -10.72 -30.37
CA PRO A 878 70.53 -10.91 -31.81
C PRO A 878 69.15 -10.98 -32.47
N THR A 879 68.98 -10.27 -33.58
CA THR A 879 67.71 -10.13 -34.33
C THR A 879 67.84 -10.63 -35.77
N ASP A 880 68.96 -11.25 -36.12
CA ASP A 880 69.30 -11.74 -37.47
C ASP A 880 68.92 -13.21 -37.70
N GLY A 881 68.20 -13.82 -36.75
CA GLY A 881 67.79 -15.23 -36.79
C GLY A 881 68.88 -16.20 -36.30
N THR A 882 70.03 -15.69 -35.86
CA THR A 882 71.09 -16.51 -35.23
C THR A 882 71.06 -16.40 -33.71
N LEU A 883 71.33 -17.50 -33.00
CA LEU A 883 71.50 -17.49 -31.54
C LEU A 883 72.79 -18.22 -31.14
N PRO A 884 73.94 -17.52 -31.14
CA PRO A 884 75.22 -18.10 -30.71
C PRO A 884 75.19 -18.61 -29.26
N GLU A 885 75.96 -19.66 -28.94
CA GLU A 885 75.99 -20.27 -27.59
C GLU A 885 76.30 -19.27 -26.47
N ASP A 886 77.15 -18.27 -26.72
CA ASP A 886 77.49 -17.21 -25.75
C ASP A 886 76.35 -16.20 -25.53
N LYS A 887 75.37 -16.15 -26.44
CA LYS A 887 74.20 -15.27 -26.37
C LYS A 887 72.99 -15.92 -25.72
N VAL A 888 72.94 -17.25 -25.64
CA VAL A 888 71.89 -17.99 -24.91
C VAL A 888 71.83 -17.56 -23.44
N ALA A 889 72.98 -17.28 -22.81
CA ALA A 889 73.07 -16.82 -21.43
C ALA A 889 72.42 -15.44 -21.19
N ASN A 890 72.15 -14.65 -22.24
CA ASN A 890 71.45 -13.36 -22.14
C ASN A 890 69.94 -13.53 -21.92
N LEU A 891 69.39 -14.72 -22.16
CA LEU A 891 67.95 -14.99 -21.97
C LEU A 891 67.65 -15.61 -20.59
N ALA A 892 68.68 -15.83 -19.77
CA ALA A 892 68.59 -16.54 -18.50
C ALA A 892 67.93 -15.73 -17.37
N ARG A 893 67.40 -16.44 -16.37
CA ARG A 893 66.60 -15.88 -15.26
C ARG A 893 67.32 -14.88 -14.36
N ASP A 894 68.65 -14.95 -14.29
CA ASP A 894 69.49 -14.02 -13.53
C ASP A 894 69.76 -12.70 -14.27
N LYS A 895 69.34 -12.55 -15.54
CA LYS A 895 69.60 -11.35 -16.32
C LYS A 895 68.51 -10.30 -16.16
N VAL A 896 68.94 -9.06 -15.98
CA VAL A 896 68.10 -7.88 -15.85
C VAL A 896 68.50 -6.85 -16.90
N TYR A 897 67.54 -6.45 -17.74
CA TYR A 897 67.71 -5.46 -18.81
C TYR A 897 66.81 -4.26 -18.55
N VAL A 898 67.32 -3.08 -18.80
CA VAL A 898 66.64 -1.82 -18.52
C VAL A 898 66.80 -0.87 -19.70
N LEU A 899 65.69 -0.41 -20.27
CA LEU A 899 65.75 0.64 -21.27
C LEU A 899 66.00 1.99 -20.59
N THR A 900 66.92 2.78 -21.14
CA THR A 900 67.16 4.18 -20.72
C THR A 900 66.95 5.17 -21.86
N ALA A 901 66.53 4.66 -23.02
CA ALA A 901 66.13 5.43 -24.19
C ALA A 901 65.14 4.61 -25.04
N ASP A 902 64.37 5.30 -25.87
CA ASP A 902 63.54 4.66 -26.90
C ASP A 902 64.42 3.97 -27.95
N ILE A 903 63.96 2.82 -28.44
CA ILE A 903 64.68 1.99 -29.40
C ILE A 903 63.89 1.93 -30.71
N ASP A 904 64.42 2.59 -31.74
CA ASP A 904 63.82 2.62 -33.08
C ASP A 904 64.58 1.67 -34.02
N PHE A 905 63.88 0.70 -34.58
CA PHE A 905 64.40 -0.25 -35.58
C PHE A 905 64.37 0.29 -37.03
N GLY A 906 63.81 1.47 -37.27
CA GLY A 906 63.84 2.15 -38.56
C GLY A 906 63.12 1.41 -39.71
N GLY A 907 62.18 0.53 -39.38
CA GLY A 907 61.44 -0.31 -40.34
C GLY A 907 62.13 -1.63 -40.68
N GLU A 908 63.17 -2.01 -39.94
CA GLU A 908 63.96 -3.23 -40.18
C GLU A 908 63.15 -4.51 -39.96
N THR A 909 63.31 -5.47 -40.87
CA THR A 909 62.80 -6.84 -40.70
C THR A 909 63.74 -7.63 -39.80
N ILE A 910 63.21 -8.14 -38.69
CA ILE A 910 63.94 -8.91 -37.68
C ILE A 910 63.36 -10.32 -37.54
N TYR A 911 64.14 -11.20 -36.91
CA TYR A 911 63.66 -12.48 -36.39
C TYR A 911 63.31 -12.36 -34.90
N PRO A 912 62.28 -13.07 -34.42
CA PRO A 912 61.95 -13.15 -33.00
C PRO A 912 63.14 -13.58 -32.13
N ILE A 913 63.39 -12.87 -31.04
CA ILE A 913 64.47 -13.14 -30.09
C ILE A 913 64.24 -14.49 -29.39
N GLY A 914 65.26 -15.34 -29.32
CA GLY A 914 65.21 -16.65 -28.65
C GLY A 914 64.71 -17.81 -29.53
N GLY A 915 64.28 -17.55 -30.77
CA GLY A 915 63.96 -18.58 -31.75
C GLY A 915 65.17 -19.01 -32.60
N ILE A 916 65.24 -20.29 -32.97
CA ILE A 916 66.14 -20.78 -34.02
C ILE A 916 65.29 -21.19 -35.23
N PHE A 917 65.56 -20.56 -36.38
CA PHE A 917 64.80 -20.75 -37.61
C PHE A 917 65.66 -21.50 -38.65
N ASP A 918 65.03 -22.35 -39.47
CA ASP A 918 65.72 -22.99 -40.59
C ASP A 918 65.80 -22.06 -41.80
N ASN A 919 66.41 -22.55 -42.87
CA ASN A 919 66.54 -21.81 -44.13
C ASN A 919 65.20 -21.58 -44.85
N GLU A 920 64.09 -22.15 -44.36
CA GLU A 920 62.72 -21.95 -44.86
C GLU A 920 61.88 -21.08 -43.89
N ASN A 921 62.54 -20.45 -42.90
CA ASN A 921 61.93 -19.63 -41.83
C ASN A 921 60.97 -20.40 -40.89
N GLY A 922 61.01 -21.73 -40.92
CA GLY A 922 60.31 -22.59 -39.98
C GLY A 922 61.03 -22.65 -38.64
N ILE A 923 60.29 -22.73 -37.53
CA ILE A 923 60.92 -22.92 -36.21
C ILE A 923 61.57 -24.31 -36.14
N VAL A 924 62.88 -24.37 -35.97
CA VAL A 924 63.62 -25.64 -35.79
C VAL A 924 63.61 -26.05 -34.34
N ASN A 925 63.73 -25.07 -33.43
CA ASN A 925 63.68 -25.25 -31.99
C ASN A 925 63.45 -23.91 -31.27
N VAL A 926 62.56 -23.89 -30.26
CA VAL A 926 62.52 -22.85 -29.21
C VAL A 926 63.36 -23.34 -28.04
N THR A 927 64.68 -23.34 -28.20
CA THR A 927 65.60 -23.89 -27.17
C THR A 927 65.85 -22.95 -25.99
N SER A 928 65.46 -21.68 -26.08
CA SER A 928 65.79 -20.68 -25.06
C SER A 928 64.71 -19.61 -24.98
N TYR A 929 63.75 -19.82 -24.08
CA TYR A 929 62.77 -18.82 -23.70
C TYR A 929 63.47 -17.60 -23.12
N PHE A 930 62.88 -16.41 -23.28
CA PHE A 930 63.26 -15.30 -22.45
C PHE A 930 62.73 -15.55 -21.03
N SER A 931 63.65 -15.86 -20.10
CA SER A 931 63.36 -16.09 -18.68
C SER A 931 63.91 -14.98 -17.78
N GLY A 932 64.61 -14.01 -18.36
CA GLY A 932 65.14 -12.84 -17.65
C GLY A 932 64.09 -11.79 -17.32
N GLN A 933 64.55 -10.63 -16.85
CA GLN A 933 63.71 -9.49 -16.48
C GLN A 933 64.01 -8.32 -17.42
N PHE A 934 62.97 -7.73 -18.01
CA PHE A 934 63.06 -6.63 -18.95
C PHE A 934 62.18 -5.46 -18.46
N TYR A 935 62.82 -4.38 -18.02
CA TYR A 935 62.15 -3.17 -17.56
C TYR A 935 62.23 -2.10 -18.65
N GLY A 936 61.10 -1.76 -19.24
CA GLY A 936 61.01 -0.71 -20.25
C GLY A 936 61.02 0.70 -19.66
N LEU A 937 60.66 0.87 -18.38
CA LEU A 937 60.56 2.18 -17.69
C LEU A 937 59.69 3.22 -18.44
N GLY A 938 58.72 2.76 -19.23
CA GLY A 938 57.86 3.58 -20.10
C GLY A 938 58.47 3.93 -21.46
N HIS A 939 59.68 3.46 -21.78
CA HIS A 939 60.30 3.66 -23.08
C HIS A 939 59.61 2.86 -24.19
N THR A 940 59.80 3.31 -25.42
CA THR A 940 59.18 2.72 -26.61
C THR A 940 60.19 1.92 -27.43
N ILE A 941 59.83 0.70 -27.82
CA ILE A 941 60.47 -0.03 -28.92
C ILE A 941 59.58 0.09 -30.16
N SER A 942 60.12 0.59 -31.27
CA SER A 942 59.32 0.96 -32.43
C SER A 942 59.87 0.47 -33.76
N ASN A 943 58.98 0.43 -34.76
CA ASN A 943 59.31 0.29 -36.17
C ASN A 943 60.07 -1.00 -36.54
N TYR A 944 59.83 -2.13 -35.89
CA TYR A 944 60.34 -3.41 -36.37
C TYR A 944 59.28 -4.16 -37.17
N LYS A 945 59.74 -5.02 -38.07
CA LYS A 945 58.91 -5.88 -38.90
C LYS A 945 59.28 -7.33 -38.71
N ILE A 946 58.31 -8.22 -38.81
CA ILE A 946 58.55 -9.67 -38.83
C ILE A 946 57.68 -10.24 -39.95
N GLU A 947 58.29 -10.87 -40.95
CA GLU A 947 57.60 -11.37 -42.14
C GLU A 947 58.06 -12.78 -42.47
N GLY A 948 57.12 -13.68 -42.73
CA GLY A 948 57.39 -15.01 -43.26
C GLY A 948 57.97 -16.00 -42.25
N THR A 949 57.78 -15.77 -40.95
CA THR A 949 58.10 -16.72 -39.86
C THR A 949 56.85 -17.46 -39.38
N ASP A 950 57.02 -18.61 -38.72
CA ASP A 950 55.89 -19.30 -38.07
C ASP A 950 55.30 -18.51 -36.90
N VAL A 951 56.16 -17.79 -36.19
CA VAL A 951 55.84 -17.09 -34.95
C VAL A 951 56.25 -15.63 -35.08
N GLY A 952 55.38 -14.74 -34.62
CA GLY A 952 55.53 -13.30 -34.70
C GLY A 952 55.54 -12.66 -33.32
N GLY A 953 56.57 -11.87 -33.04
CA GLY A 953 56.73 -11.02 -31.85
C GLY A 953 58.20 -10.68 -31.59
N LEU A 954 58.44 -9.59 -30.83
CA LEU A 954 59.81 -9.19 -30.45
C LEU A 954 60.59 -10.36 -29.84
N PHE A 955 59.93 -11.12 -28.95
CA PHE A 955 60.42 -12.40 -28.45
C PHE A 955 59.67 -13.57 -29.09
N ALA A 956 60.37 -14.66 -29.40
CA ALA A 956 59.72 -15.89 -29.82
C ALA A 956 58.81 -16.43 -28.70
N GLN A 957 59.32 -16.44 -27.47
CA GLN A 957 58.59 -16.89 -26.28
C GLN A 957 59.14 -16.25 -24.99
N ILE A 958 58.23 -15.86 -24.10
CA ILE A 958 58.52 -15.44 -22.73
C ILE A 958 57.96 -16.51 -21.79
N ASP A 959 58.81 -17.15 -20.99
CA ASP A 959 58.40 -18.27 -20.12
C ASP A 959 59.45 -18.56 -19.02
N ALA A 960 59.16 -19.53 -18.15
CA ALA A 960 60.03 -20.00 -17.07
C ALA A 960 60.47 -18.88 -16.09
N GLY A 961 59.52 -17.99 -15.77
CA GLY A 961 59.72 -16.86 -14.86
C GLY A 961 60.22 -15.58 -15.55
N GLY A 962 60.17 -15.50 -16.88
CA GLY A 962 60.48 -14.29 -17.63
C GLY A 962 59.50 -13.15 -17.34
N LYS A 963 60.02 -11.92 -17.23
CA LYS A 963 59.24 -10.75 -16.82
C LYS A 963 59.46 -9.56 -17.74
N VAL A 964 58.39 -8.92 -18.17
CA VAL A 964 58.42 -7.68 -18.95
C VAL A 964 57.49 -6.66 -18.30
N TYR A 965 58.05 -5.50 -17.96
CA TYR A 965 57.36 -4.41 -17.29
C TYR A 965 57.48 -3.11 -18.07
N ASP A 966 56.43 -2.30 -18.08
CA ASP A 966 56.44 -0.88 -18.46
C ASP A 966 57.04 -0.61 -19.85
N LEU A 967 56.50 -1.26 -20.87
CA LEU A 967 57.06 -1.23 -22.23
C LEU A 967 56.02 -0.77 -23.26
N ASN A 968 56.39 0.20 -24.09
CA ASN A 968 55.58 0.62 -25.22
C ASN A 968 56.09 -0.01 -26.52
N LEU A 969 55.18 -0.51 -27.35
CA LEU A 969 55.47 -1.03 -28.69
C LEU A 969 54.68 -0.22 -29.73
N GLU A 970 55.41 0.40 -30.66
CA GLU A 970 54.82 1.34 -31.63
C GLU A 970 55.17 0.98 -33.07
N ASN A 971 54.18 1.04 -33.97
CA ASN A 971 54.37 0.78 -35.41
C ASN A 971 55.06 -0.56 -35.69
N VAL A 972 54.60 -1.59 -34.99
CA VAL A 972 55.03 -2.97 -35.16
C VAL A 972 54.23 -3.60 -36.28
N ASN A 973 54.90 -4.16 -37.28
CA ASN A 973 54.24 -4.77 -38.43
C ASN A 973 54.64 -6.24 -38.55
N ILE A 974 53.72 -7.15 -38.26
CA ILE A 974 54.01 -8.59 -38.22
C ILE A 974 53.08 -9.35 -39.15
N SER A 975 53.65 -10.20 -40.00
CA SER A 975 52.96 -11.17 -40.83
C SER A 975 53.62 -12.55 -40.66
N SER A 976 52.98 -13.40 -39.86
CA SER A 976 53.47 -14.74 -39.50
C SER A 976 52.37 -15.79 -39.62
N SER A 977 52.70 -17.08 -39.66
CA SER A 977 51.74 -18.13 -40.07
C SER A 977 50.93 -18.77 -38.95
N TYR A 978 51.34 -18.67 -37.68
CA TYR A 978 50.72 -19.45 -36.58
C TYR A 978 50.39 -18.67 -35.30
N ALA A 979 51.38 -18.07 -34.62
CA ALA A 979 51.17 -17.34 -33.37
C ALA A 979 51.73 -15.92 -33.48
N VAL A 980 50.85 -14.92 -33.49
CA VAL A 980 51.21 -13.53 -33.81
C VAL A 980 50.83 -12.57 -32.70
N GLY A 981 51.83 -12.03 -32.00
CA GLY A 981 51.66 -10.92 -31.05
C GLY A 981 52.79 -9.91 -31.17
N ALA A 982 52.57 -8.67 -30.73
CA ALA A 982 53.59 -7.64 -30.82
C ALA A 982 54.78 -7.95 -29.91
N LEU A 983 54.55 -8.17 -28.61
CA LEU A 983 55.63 -8.45 -27.66
C LEU A 983 56.23 -9.83 -27.87
N CYS A 984 55.39 -10.86 -27.98
CA CYS A 984 55.88 -12.21 -28.16
C CYS A 984 54.93 -13.11 -28.95
N GLY A 985 55.49 -14.18 -29.50
CA GLY A 985 54.71 -15.25 -30.10
C GLY A 985 53.96 -16.08 -29.07
N PHE A 986 54.68 -16.53 -28.04
CA PHE A 986 54.14 -17.33 -26.95
C PHE A 986 54.42 -16.69 -25.59
N LEU A 987 53.38 -16.50 -24.80
CA LEU A 987 53.47 -16.14 -23.39
C LEU A 987 53.15 -17.37 -22.55
N GLY A 988 54.19 -18.01 -22.00
CA GLY A 988 54.06 -19.22 -21.18
C GLY A 988 53.47 -18.94 -19.80
N GLY A 989 53.00 -20.01 -19.13
CA GLY A 989 52.24 -19.91 -17.88
C GLY A 989 53.01 -19.36 -16.67
N GLU A 990 54.34 -19.30 -16.75
CA GLU A 990 55.19 -18.67 -15.73
C GLU A 990 55.71 -17.28 -16.15
N GLY A 991 55.30 -16.78 -17.32
CA GLY A 991 55.66 -15.45 -17.79
C GLY A 991 54.85 -14.36 -17.08
N THR A 992 55.47 -13.19 -16.87
CA THR A 992 54.79 -11.99 -16.36
C THR A 992 54.94 -10.86 -17.36
N VAL A 993 53.81 -10.31 -17.80
CA VAL A 993 53.74 -9.13 -18.67
C VAL A 993 52.80 -8.14 -18.00
N GLU A 994 53.32 -6.97 -17.67
CA GLU A 994 52.60 -5.93 -16.93
C GLU A 994 52.88 -4.56 -17.55
N ASN A 995 51.82 -3.78 -17.76
CA ASN A 995 51.89 -2.45 -18.36
C ASN A 995 52.67 -2.44 -19.69
N VAL A 996 52.31 -3.35 -20.59
CA VAL A 996 52.80 -3.36 -21.97
C VAL A 996 51.72 -2.83 -22.90
N ASN A 997 52.02 -1.76 -23.62
CA ASN A 997 51.05 -1.09 -24.47
C ASN A 997 51.50 -1.11 -25.92
N VAL A 998 50.61 -1.58 -26.79
CA VAL A 998 50.84 -1.70 -28.23
C VAL A 998 49.88 -0.76 -28.95
N TYR A 999 50.40 0.10 -29.82
CA TYR A 999 49.59 1.04 -30.58
C TYR A 999 50.18 1.27 -31.97
N SER A 1000 49.35 1.77 -32.88
CA SER A 1000 49.70 2.05 -34.28
C SER A 1000 50.34 0.85 -35.01
N SER A 1001 50.02 -0.38 -34.59
CA SER A 1001 50.66 -1.60 -35.06
C SER A 1001 49.71 -2.41 -35.96
N ASN A 1002 50.26 -3.29 -36.78
CA ASN A 1002 49.48 -4.16 -37.66
C ASN A 1002 49.97 -5.60 -37.54
N LEU A 1003 49.10 -6.46 -37.03
CA LEU A 1003 49.39 -7.87 -36.81
C LEU A 1003 48.47 -8.70 -37.72
N MET A 1004 49.06 -9.50 -38.59
CA MET A 1004 48.33 -10.30 -39.56
C MET A 1004 48.78 -11.77 -39.51
N LEU A 1005 47.83 -12.69 -39.59
CA LEU A 1005 48.14 -14.07 -40.01
C LEU A 1005 48.40 -14.09 -41.52
N GLY A 1006 49.50 -14.70 -41.93
CA GLY A 1006 49.79 -14.96 -43.34
C GLY A 1006 48.78 -15.91 -43.98
N GLU A 1007 48.75 -15.98 -45.32
CA GLU A 1007 47.85 -16.86 -46.10
C GLU A 1007 48.16 -18.36 -45.86
N ALA A 1008 47.59 -18.90 -44.78
CA ALA A 1008 47.29 -20.31 -44.47
C ALA A 1008 48.42 -21.36 -44.40
N LEU A 1009 48.44 -22.10 -43.29
CA LEU A 1009 48.61 -23.56 -43.30
C LEU A 1009 47.38 -24.25 -42.68
N PRO A 1010 47.01 -25.44 -43.18
CA PRO A 1010 45.75 -26.09 -42.87
C PRO A 1010 45.74 -26.68 -41.45
N GLU A 1011 44.65 -26.45 -40.75
CA GLU A 1011 44.12 -27.22 -39.61
C GLU A 1011 45.17 -28.01 -38.80
N THR A 1012 45.91 -27.32 -37.93
CA THR A 1012 46.43 -27.97 -36.72
C THR A 1012 45.38 -27.83 -35.62
N ALA A 1013 45.02 -28.95 -34.99
CA ALA A 1013 44.15 -28.99 -33.82
C ALA A 1013 44.80 -28.17 -32.70
N GLY A 1014 44.41 -26.89 -32.59
CA GLY A 1014 45.06 -25.89 -31.75
C GLY A 1014 44.79 -24.43 -32.13
N GLY A 1015 44.25 -24.16 -33.33
CA GLY A 1015 43.88 -22.82 -33.80
C GLY A 1015 45.10 -21.94 -34.12
N ALA A 1016 45.13 -21.32 -35.30
CA ALA A 1016 46.03 -20.20 -35.55
C ALA A 1016 45.48 -18.98 -34.79
N ASN A 1017 46.33 -18.26 -34.05
CA ASN A 1017 45.89 -17.15 -33.20
C ASN A 1017 46.67 -15.87 -33.53
N VAL A 1018 45.93 -14.78 -33.77
CA VAL A 1018 46.44 -13.40 -33.67
C VAL A 1018 45.94 -12.86 -32.35
N HIS A 1019 46.85 -12.34 -31.54
CA HIS A 1019 46.51 -11.72 -30.26
C HIS A 1019 47.44 -10.53 -30.06
N GLY A 1020 46.87 -9.40 -29.63
CA GLY A 1020 47.55 -8.11 -29.68
C GLY A 1020 48.97 -8.07 -29.08
N ILE A 1021 49.11 -8.44 -27.82
CA ILE A 1021 50.41 -8.39 -27.11
C ILE A 1021 51.18 -9.69 -27.29
N ALA A 1022 50.53 -10.84 -27.09
CA ALA A 1022 51.16 -12.15 -27.16
C ALA A 1022 50.34 -13.08 -28.05
N GLY A 1023 50.93 -13.64 -29.11
CA GLY A 1023 50.19 -14.40 -30.13
C GLY A 1023 49.45 -15.63 -29.61
N ARG A 1024 49.98 -16.27 -28.58
CA ARG A 1024 49.28 -17.30 -27.80
C ARG A 1024 49.71 -17.21 -26.36
N GLU A 1025 48.75 -17.22 -25.46
CA GLU A 1025 48.98 -17.00 -24.04
C GLU A 1025 48.52 -18.17 -23.17
N TRP A 1026 49.30 -18.47 -22.14
CA TRP A 1026 48.97 -19.33 -21.00
C TRP A 1026 49.08 -18.57 -19.67
N ALA A 1027 49.51 -17.32 -19.72
CA ALA A 1027 49.45 -16.33 -18.65
C ALA A 1027 48.92 -15.02 -19.25
N THR A 1028 48.15 -14.28 -18.47
CA THR A 1028 47.47 -13.06 -18.89
C THR A 1028 48.41 -11.85 -18.78
N PRO A 1029 48.64 -11.07 -19.86
CA PRO A 1029 49.17 -9.71 -19.73
C PRO A 1029 48.22 -8.87 -18.87
N ILE A 1030 48.72 -8.28 -17.79
CA ILE A 1030 47.92 -7.46 -16.87
C ILE A 1030 48.19 -5.98 -17.10
N PHE A 1031 47.17 -5.14 -16.87
CA PHE A 1031 47.27 -3.67 -17.00
C PHE A 1031 47.84 -3.21 -18.34
N SER A 1032 47.56 -3.97 -19.40
CA SER A 1032 48.24 -3.89 -20.69
C SER A 1032 47.21 -3.68 -21.81
N THR A 1033 47.57 -2.99 -22.88
CA THR A 1033 46.63 -2.66 -23.96
C THR A 1033 47.17 -2.98 -25.35
N TYR A 1034 46.27 -3.36 -26.26
CA TYR A 1034 46.52 -3.43 -27.70
C TYR A 1034 45.49 -2.56 -28.41
N HIS A 1035 45.93 -1.54 -29.15
CA HIS A 1035 45.05 -0.56 -29.79
C HIS A 1035 44.00 -0.04 -28.81
N GLY A 1036 44.50 0.48 -27.68
CA GLY A 1036 43.66 1.03 -26.62
C GLY A 1036 42.63 0.07 -26.07
N SER A 1037 42.72 -1.25 -26.34
CA SER A 1037 41.77 -2.28 -25.92
C SER A 1037 42.46 -3.22 -24.93
N ASN A 1038 41.79 -3.49 -23.81
CA ASN A 1038 42.20 -4.56 -22.90
C ASN A 1038 41.86 -5.90 -23.56
N LEU A 1039 42.82 -6.81 -23.65
CA LEU A 1039 42.66 -8.10 -24.34
C LEU A 1039 41.84 -9.13 -23.53
N TYR A 1040 41.23 -8.71 -22.43
CA TYR A 1040 40.32 -9.50 -21.62
C TYR A 1040 38.93 -8.86 -21.63
N LEU A 1041 38.12 -9.21 -22.62
CA LEU A 1041 36.66 -9.33 -22.56
C LEU A 1041 36.15 -10.20 -23.73
#